data_AF-A0A968J3F0-F1
#
_entry.id   AF-A0A968J3F0-F1
#
_cell.length_a   1.000
_cell.length_b   1.000
_cell.length_c   1.000
_cell.angle_alpha   90.00
_cell.angle_beta   90.00
_cell.angle_gamma   90.00
#
_symmetry.space_group_name_H-M   'P 1'
#
loop_
_entity.id
_entity.type
_entity.pdbx_description
1 polymer ?
#
loop_
_entity_poly.entity_id
_entity_poly.type
_entity_poly.pdbx_seq_one_letter_code
_entity_poly.pdbx_strand_id
1 'polypeptide(L)'
;HFPHGALAGSDEVLNAAFRRCGVLRVDNISDLFDMAEVLSKEPKLPQGKRLLVVTNAGGPGVIATDALIQEKGELAPLAPATRTELDALLPAHWSHGNPIDILGDADAERYGQALAIAAQDPNSDAILVILTPQSMSQPTETAAKLIACAEACPKPILASWMGGEAVAPAVQALNAAAIPTFGYPDTATHIFNYMCRYSANLQALYETPVLPPAEALPDRAGVAHLLTAVQATGRSLLTEYEAKQVLTAYDLPVVPTHPAFTAAEAVAIAEGLGYPVVLKLLSETITHKTEVGGVQLNLGDAAAVAAAFARIRASVMAIAPAAFGGVTVQPMISAQGGYELIVGSSTDPQFGPVLLFGSGGQLVEVFQDRALALPPLNSTLARRLIERTRIYPALLGVRGRQAVDMEGLEQLLVRFSQLVVEQPQIQEIEINPLWVSGDRRLALDARVVVRSPQTPAPPLAIRPYPSQYMSCFTLHNGLPVTLRPIRPEDEPLLVAFHRLLSAESVYMRYAHMLNLQYRISHDRLTRICFIDYDWEMVLVADGQDPATGDRQLLGVARLTRDHQDNPAELAMIVGDRFQHQGLGTELVRRLVAVAQAEGIAAIEAHMLPSNTAMAKICTRLGFRLHPHPDLHTAVLTLAP
;
A
#
# COMPACT_ATOMS: atom_id res chain seq x y z
N HIS A 1 2.04 -19.53 -13.04
CA HIS A 1 3.52 -19.67 -13.11
C HIS A 1 4.19 -18.32 -12.90
N PHE A 2 4.84 -18.14 -11.76
CA PHE A 2 5.71 -16.99 -11.49
C PHE A 2 6.91 -17.01 -12.47
N PRO A 3 7.33 -15.87 -13.05
CA PRO A 3 8.56 -15.85 -13.82
C PRO A 3 9.71 -16.14 -12.88
N HIS A 4 10.44 -17.23 -13.17
CA HIS A 4 11.67 -17.57 -12.50
C HIS A 4 12.74 -16.56 -12.97
N GLY A 5 12.87 -15.46 -12.23
CA GLY A 5 13.84 -14.39 -12.51
C GLY A 5 15.21 -14.68 -11.90
N ALA A 6 16.25 -14.34 -12.66
CA ALA A 6 17.68 -14.60 -12.44
C ALA A 6 18.26 -14.11 -11.10
N LEU A 7 19.55 -14.37 -10.86
CA LEU A 7 20.36 -13.95 -9.70
C LEU A 7 20.32 -12.44 -9.34
N ALA A 8 19.61 -11.60 -10.11
CA ALA A 8 19.28 -10.21 -9.82
C ALA A 8 17.74 -10.09 -9.66
N GLY A 9 17.28 -9.43 -8.58
CA GLY A 9 15.85 -9.26 -8.28
C GLY A 9 15.05 -8.66 -9.44
N SER A 10 13.74 -8.93 -9.47
CA SER A 10 12.86 -8.50 -10.57
C SER A 10 12.65 -6.97 -10.56
N ASP A 11 12.78 -6.32 -11.72
CA ASP A 11 12.52 -4.87 -11.87
C ASP A 11 11.10 -4.48 -11.43
N GLU A 12 10.12 -5.36 -11.64
CA GLU A 12 8.75 -5.15 -11.17
C GLU A 12 8.63 -5.15 -9.64
N VAL A 13 9.45 -5.97 -8.96
CA VAL A 13 9.51 -6.02 -7.49
C VAL A 13 10.18 -4.76 -6.96
N LEU A 14 11.27 -4.32 -7.57
CA LEU A 14 11.90 -3.05 -7.25
C LEU A 14 10.92 -1.87 -7.41
N ASN A 15 10.13 -1.88 -8.49
CA ASN A 15 9.06 -0.90 -8.69
C ASN A 15 7.96 -0.98 -7.61
N ALA A 16 7.63 -2.17 -7.11
CA ALA A 16 6.72 -2.33 -5.98
C ALA A 16 7.32 -1.76 -4.69
N ALA A 17 8.61 -2.00 -4.44
CA ALA A 17 9.34 -1.44 -3.30
C ALA A 17 9.39 0.09 -3.35
N PHE A 18 9.76 0.69 -4.49
CA PHE A 18 9.80 2.14 -4.67
C PHE A 18 8.46 2.81 -4.37
N ARG A 19 7.35 2.26 -4.89
CA ARG A 19 6.02 2.78 -4.59
C ARG A 19 5.70 2.73 -3.10
N ARG A 20 6.16 1.69 -2.41
CA ARG A 20 5.89 1.50 -0.99
C ARG A 20 6.69 2.43 -0.09
N CYS A 21 7.92 2.79 -0.49
CA CYS A 21 8.75 3.76 0.23
C CYS A 21 8.60 5.20 -0.27
N GLY A 22 7.57 5.50 -1.07
CA GLY A 22 7.30 6.87 -1.53
C GLY A 22 8.22 7.38 -2.65
N VAL A 23 9.09 6.51 -3.19
CA VAL A 23 10.03 6.86 -4.27
C VAL A 23 9.31 6.92 -5.61
N LEU A 24 9.47 8.02 -6.31
CA LEU A 24 9.05 8.16 -7.71
C LEU A 24 10.18 7.68 -8.62
N ARG A 25 9.94 6.59 -9.36
CA ARG A 25 10.80 6.22 -10.50
C ARG A 25 10.38 7.02 -11.72
N VAL A 26 11.35 7.58 -12.44
CA VAL A 26 11.17 8.20 -13.75
C VAL A 26 11.90 7.38 -14.82
N ASP A 27 11.54 7.58 -16.08
CA ASP A 27 12.01 6.76 -17.20
C ASP A 27 13.17 7.45 -17.94
N ASN A 28 13.23 8.78 -17.94
CA ASN A 28 14.31 9.56 -18.55
C ASN A 28 15.01 10.51 -17.56
N ILE A 29 16.23 10.92 -17.91
CA ILE A 29 17.00 11.90 -17.13
C ILE A 29 16.35 13.28 -17.18
N SER A 30 15.72 13.66 -18.31
CA SER A 30 14.94 14.90 -18.42
C SER A 30 13.87 14.98 -17.35
N ASP A 31 13.11 13.90 -17.19
CA ASP A 31 11.98 13.82 -16.28
C ASP A 31 12.43 13.98 -14.82
N LEU A 32 13.65 13.54 -14.49
CA LEU A 32 14.25 13.75 -13.18
C LEU A 32 14.49 15.24 -12.90
N PHE A 33 15.02 15.99 -13.88
CA PHE A 33 15.23 17.43 -13.74
C PHE A 33 13.91 18.20 -13.74
N ASP A 34 12.97 17.83 -14.61
CA ASP A 34 11.65 18.44 -14.67
C ASP A 34 10.89 18.23 -13.35
N MET A 35 10.89 17.01 -12.80
CA MET A 35 10.28 16.76 -11.49
C MET A 35 11.01 17.46 -10.35
N ALA A 36 12.34 17.56 -10.37
CA ALA A 36 13.08 18.33 -9.37
C ALA A 36 12.72 19.82 -9.42
N GLU A 37 12.56 20.37 -10.62
CA GLU A 37 12.11 21.74 -10.84
C GLU A 37 10.69 21.95 -10.30
N VAL A 38 9.74 21.06 -10.64
CA VAL A 38 8.37 21.12 -10.13
C VAL A 38 8.34 21.06 -8.61
N LEU A 39 9.01 20.08 -8.00
CA LEU A 39 9.01 19.91 -6.54
C LEU A 39 9.68 21.07 -5.80
N SER A 40 10.60 21.79 -6.45
CA SER A 40 11.24 22.99 -5.88
C SER A 40 10.36 24.24 -5.93
N LYS A 41 9.39 24.27 -6.86
CA LYS A 41 8.58 25.44 -7.19
C LYS A 41 7.15 25.34 -6.68
N GLU A 42 6.52 24.20 -6.89
CA GLU A 42 5.11 23.96 -6.59
C GLU A 42 4.97 23.07 -5.34
N PRO A 43 4.58 23.64 -4.19
CA PRO A 43 4.38 22.86 -2.98
C PRO A 43 3.08 22.03 -3.01
N LYS A 44 2.15 22.33 -3.93
CA LYS A 44 0.85 21.63 -4.02
C LYS A 44 1.00 20.40 -4.91
N LEU A 45 0.55 19.25 -4.43
CA LEU A 45 0.43 18.05 -5.24
C LEU A 45 -1.01 17.84 -5.70
N PRO A 46 -1.22 17.30 -6.92
CA PRO A 46 -2.57 16.96 -7.37
C PRO A 46 -3.17 15.88 -6.48
N GLN A 47 -4.46 16.01 -6.17
CA GLN A 47 -5.19 15.06 -5.33
C GLN A 47 -5.73 13.85 -6.12
N GLY A 48 -5.68 13.92 -7.45
CA GLY A 48 -6.15 12.90 -8.36
C GLY A 48 -5.55 13.10 -9.76
N LYS A 49 -6.13 12.44 -10.75
CA LYS A 49 -5.60 12.38 -12.13
C LYS A 49 -6.28 13.33 -13.11
N ARG A 50 -7.20 14.18 -12.63
CA ARG A 50 -8.06 15.00 -13.48
C ARG A 50 -7.40 16.34 -13.77
N LEU A 51 -6.92 16.53 -14.99
CA LEU A 51 -6.32 17.77 -15.46
C LEU A 51 -7.35 18.64 -16.17
N LEU A 52 -7.41 19.92 -15.79
CA LEU A 52 -8.15 20.93 -16.54
C LEU A 52 -7.19 21.72 -17.42
N VAL A 53 -7.46 21.80 -18.74
CA VAL A 53 -6.60 22.50 -19.68
C VAL A 53 -7.27 23.80 -20.13
N VAL A 54 -6.56 24.92 -20.08
CA VAL A 54 -6.99 26.22 -20.64
C VAL A 54 -6.01 26.61 -21.74
N THR A 55 -6.49 26.89 -22.95
CA THR A 55 -5.63 27.14 -24.12
C THR A 55 -6.23 28.19 -25.06
N ASN A 56 -5.41 28.99 -25.76
CA ASN A 56 -5.85 29.82 -26.88
C ASN A 56 -5.71 29.13 -28.25
N ALA A 57 -5.29 27.87 -28.27
CA ALA A 57 -5.10 27.12 -29.50
C ALA A 57 -5.52 25.65 -29.32
N GLY A 58 -6.46 25.21 -30.15
CA GLY A 58 -6.98 23.84 -30.12
C GLY A 58 -5.93 22.76 -30.39
N GLY A 59 -5.01 22.97 -31.35
CA GLY A 59 -3.97 21.99 -31.68
C GLY A 59 -3.10 21.57 -30.48
N PRO A 60 -2.43 22.52 -29.80
CA PRO A 60 -1.73 22.25 -28.54
C PRO A 60 -2.61 21.63 -27.44
N GLY A 61 -3.89 22.00 -27.36
CA GLY A 61 -4.85 21.39 -26.43
C GLY A 61 -5.10 19.91 -26.72
N VAL A 62 -5.20 19.53 -27.99
CA VAL A 62 -5.31 18.12 -28.43
C VAL A 62 -4.04 17.35 -28.11
N ILE A 63 -2.85 17.91 -28.37
CA ILE A 63 -1.57 17.28 -28.04
C ILE A 63 -1.46 16.99 -26.53
N ALA A 64 -1.81 17.97 -25.68
CA ALA A 64 -1.88 17.76 -24.23
C ALA A 64 -2.87 16.64 -23.86
N THR A 65 -4.04 16.63 -24.50
CA THR A 65 -5.07 15.61 -24.23
C THR A 65 -4.60 14.20 -24.58
N ASP A 66 -4.00 14.03 -25.75
CA ASP A 66 -3.50 12.73 -26.22
C ASP A 66 -2.38 12.21 -25.30
N ALA A 67 -1.41 13.08 -24.96
CA ALA A 67 -0.31 12.74 -24.06
C ALA A 67 -0.82 12.38 -22.64
N LEU A 68 -1.77 13.15 -22.10
CA LEU A 68 -2.40 12.88 -20.82
C LEU A 68 -3.06 11.50 -20.78
N ILE A 69 -3.88 11.18 -21.78
CA ILE A 69 -4.64 9.92 -21.84
C ILE A 69 -3.72 8.72 -22.07
N GLN A 70 -2.70 8.86 -22.91
CA GLN A 70 -1.72 7.80 -23.20
C GLN A 70 -1.05 7.28 -21.92
N GLU A 71 -0.87 8.14 -20.93
CA GLU A 71 -0.26 7.84 -19.64
C GLU A 71 -1.28 7.64 -18.50
N LYS A 72 -2.55 7.44 -18.85
CA LYS A 72 -3.67 7.16 -17.94
C LYS A 72 -4.05 8.32 -17.01
N GLY A 73 -3.71 9.55 -17.38
CA GLY A 73 -4.34 10.75 -16.85
C GLY A 73 -5.75 10.94 -17.42
N GLU A 74 -6.53 11.85 -16.83
CA GLU A 74 -7.93 12.06 -17.19
C GLU A 74 -8.19 13.57 -17.40
N LEU A 75 -8.99 13.93 -18.40
CA LEU A 75 -9.50 15.30 -18.49
C LEU A 75 -10.59 15.50 -17.45
N ALA A 76 -10.49 16.57 -16.66
CA ALA A 76 -11.53 16.97 -15.73
C ALA A 76 -12.84 17.28 -16.47
N PRO A 77 -13.96 16.62 -16.16
CA PRO A 77 -15.26 17.04 -16.69
C PRO A 77 -15.68 18.36 -16.04
N LEU A 78 -16.04 19.37 -16.83
CA LEU A 78 -16.46 20.66 -16.29
C LEU A 78 -17.73 20.49 -15.44
N ALA A 79 -17.74 21.09 -14.24
CA ALA A 79 -18.97 21.16 -13.47
C ALA A 79 -20.01 22.02 -14.23
N PRO A 80 -21.33 21.72 -14.10
CA PRO A 80 -22.37 22.48 -14.79
C PRO A 80 -22.33 23.99 -14.50
N ALA A 81 -21.98 24.38 -13.27
CA ALA A 81 -21.81 25.77 -12.87
C ALA A 81 -20.64 26.44 -13.60
N THR A 82 -19.46 25.81 -13.59
CA THR A 82 -18.26 26.27 -14.33
C THR A 82 -18.56 26.47 -15.80
N ARG A 83 -19.23 25.51 -16.44
CA ARG A 83 -19.61 25.60 -17.85
C ARG A 83 -20.53 26.81 -18.11
N THR A 84 -21.51 27.04 -17.23
CA THR A 84 -22.44 28.16 -17.36
C THR A 84 -21.73 29.51 -17.26
N GLU A 85 -20.77 29.64 -16.35
CA GLU A 85 -19.96 30.86 -16.21
C GLU A 85 -19.05 31.09 -17.42
N LEU A 86 -18.43 30.03 -17.93
CA LEU A 86 -17.63 30.08 -19.16
C LEU A 86 -18.48 30.43 -20.39
N ASP A 87 -19.69 29.88 -20.51
CA ASP A 87 -20.64 30.20 -21.58
C ASP A 87 -21.06 31.68 -21.59
N ALA A 88 -21.13 32.31 -20.41
CA ALA A 88 -21.44 33.73 -20.29
C ALA A 88 -20.24 34.65 -20.60
N LEU A 89 -19.02 34.16 -20.35
CA LEU A 89 -17.77 34.90 -20.52
C LEU A 89 -17.21 34.79 -21.95
N LEU A 90 -17.13 33.58 -22.48
CA LEU A 90 -16.39 33.25 -23.70
C LEU A 90 -17.27 33.39 -24.95
N PRO A 91 -16.67 33.64 -26.13
CA PRO A 91 -17.41 33.66 -27.39
C PRO A 91 -18.10 32.32 -27.65
N ALA A 92 -19.25 32.33 -28.32
CA ALA A 92 -20.07 31.14 -28.60
C ALA A 92 -19.39 30.00 -29.38
N HIS A 93 -18.16 30.21 -29.87
CA HIS A 93 -17.36 29.22 -30.59
C HIS A 93 -16.27 28.56 -29.74
N TRP A 94 -16.20 28.88 -28.44
CA TRP A 94 -15.30 28.18 -27.53
C TRP A 94 -15.66 26.68 -27.46
N SER A 95 -14.74 25.85 -27.01
CA SER A 95 -14.86 24.38 -27.04
C SER A 95 -16.08 23.78 -26.29
N HIS A 96 -16.71 24.50 -25.35
CA HIS A 96 -17.77 24.02 -24.46
C HIS A 96 -17.41 22.76 -23.63
N GLY A 97 -16.11 22.54 -23.42
CA GLY A 97 -15.58 21.35 -22.75
C GLY A 97 -14.16 21.55 -22.24
N ASN A 98 -13.49 20.44 -21.94
CA ASN A 98 -12.08 20.40 -21.57
C ASN A 98 -11.34 19.67 -22.70
N PRO A 99 -10.28 20.23 -23.32
CA PRO A 99 -9.66 21.53 -23.05
C PRO A 99 -10.58 22.74 -23.26
N ILE A 100 -10.50 23.73 -22.37
CA ILE A 100 -11.15 25.05 -22.51
C ILE A 100 -10.36 25.86 -23.54
N ASP A 101 -10.70 25.69 -24.81
CA ASP A 101 -10.19 26.54 -25.90
C ASP A 101 -10.90 27.91 -25.89
N ILE A 102 -10.18 28.96 -25.47
CA ILE A 102 -10.67 30.35 -25.36
C ILE A 102 -10.45 31.18 -26.64
N LEU A 103 -10.03 30.50 -27.72
CA LEU A 103 -9.77 31.04 -29.06
C LEU A 103 -8.49 31.88 -29.17
N GLY A 104 -7.95 31.93 -30.39
CA GLY A 104 -6.65 32.53 -30.68
C GLY A 104 -6.57 34.06 -30.59
N ASP A 105 -7.71 34.73 -30.59
CA ASP A 105 -7.84 36.17 -30.40
C ASP A 105 -7.92 36.59 -28.92
N ALA A 106 -7.80 35.64 -27.98
CA ALA A 106 -7.88 35.91 -26.55
C ALA A 106 -6.75 36.85 -26.09
N ASP A 107 -7.14 37.97 -25.47
CA ASP A 107 -6.25 38.87 -24.78
C ASP A 107 -5.95 38.38 -23.34
N ALA A 108 -5.07 39.09 -22.63
CA ALA A 108 -4.70 38.73 -21.26
C ALA A 108 -5.90 38.78 -20.29
N GLU A 109 -6.87 39.66 -20.51
CA GLU A 109 -8.05 39.78 -19.64
C GLU A 109 -8.98 38.57 -19.77
N ARG A 110 -9.29 38.15 -21.00
CA ARG A 110 -10.07 36.93 -21.27
C ARG A 110 -9.39 35.70 -20.66
N TYR A 111 -8.07 35.60 -20.81
CA TYR A 111 -7.27 34.56 -20.15
C TYR A 111 -7.46 34.59 -18.63
N GLY A 112 -7.23 35.74 -17.99
CA GLY A 112 -7.33 35.88 -16.54
C GLY A 112 -8.71 35.52 -15.99
N GLN A 113 -9.78 35.95 -16.67
CA GLN A 113 -11.16 35.65 -16.28
C GLN A 113 -11.49 34.16 -16.44
N ALA A 114 -11.09 33.55 -17.56
CA ALA A 114 -11.29 32.11 -17.79
C ALA A 114 -10.50 31.26 -16.77
N LEU A 115 -9.28 31.67 -16.44
CA LEU A 115 -8.44 31.02 -15.42
C LEU A 115 -9.05 31.11 -14.02
N ALA A 116 -9.61 32.26 -13.66
CA ALA A 116 -10.27 32.42 -12.36
C ALA A 116 -11.47 31.48 -12.20
N ILE A 117 -12.27 31.29 -13.26
CA ILE A 117 -13.39 30.33 -13.28
C ILE A 117 -12.85 28.89 -13.21
N ALA A 118 -11.86 28.55 -14.04
CA ALA A 118 -11.24 27.23 -14.07
C ALA A 118 -10.61 26.83 -12.73
N ALA A 119 -10.02 27.79 -12.00
CA ALA A 119 -9.42 27.60 -10.68
C ALA A 119 -10.42 27.15 -9.60
N GLN A 120 -11.68 27.54 -9.74
CA GLN A 120 -12.76 27.20 -8.80
C GLN A 120 -13.54 25.94 -9.19
N ASP A 121 -13.30 25.37 -10.38
CA ASP A 121 -14.02 24.16 -10.82
C ASP A 121 -13.72 22.99 -9.86
N PRO A 122 -14.70 22.38 -9.18
CA PRO A 122 -14.45 21.36 -8.16
C PRO A 122 -13.99 20.00 -8.73
N ASN A 123 -14.07 19.79 -10.05
CA ASN A 123 -13.78 18.50 -10.69
C ASN A 123 -12.33 18.37 -11.16
N SER A 124 -11.53 19.44 -11.10
CA SER A 124 -10.11 19.41 -11.46
C SER A 124 -9.20 19.13 -10.26
N ASP A 125 -8.12 18.38 -10.48
CA ASP A 125 -7.07 18.13 -9.48
C ASP A 125 -5.82 18.99 -9.74
N ALA A 126 -5.65 19.49 -10.97
CA ALA A 126 -4.66 20.48 -11.38
C ALA A 126 -5.14 21.25 -12.62
N ILE A 127 -4.41 22.31 -12.97
CA ILE A 127 -4.68 23.13 -14.16
C ILE A 127 -3.41 23.22 -15.01
N LEU A 128 -3.54 22.97 -16.30
CA LEU A 128 -2.52 23.27 -17.31
C LEU A 128 -2.96 24.45 -18.16
N VAL A 129 -2.15 25.50 -18.17
CA VAL A 129 -2.40 26.69 -18.99
C VAL A 129 -1.45 26.66 -20.18
N ILE A 130 -2.00 26.68 -21.38
CA ILE A 130 -1.25 26.65 -22.64
C ILE A 130 -1.41 28.01 -23.31
N LEU A 131 -0.27 28.57 -23.73
CA LEU A 131 -0.22 29.78 -24.54
C LEU A 131 0.65 29.55 -25.76
N THR A 132 0.08 29.81 -26.93
CA THR A 132 0.84 30.00 -28.17
C THR A 132 0.77 31.44 -28.64
N PRO A 133 1.88 32.07 -29.04
CA PRO A 133 1.85 33.41 -29.60
C PRO A 133 1.01 33.45 -30.87
N GLN A 134 -0.02 34.28 -30.85
CA GLN A 134 -0.82 34.68 -32.00
C GLN A 134 -0.79 36.21 -32.14
N SER A 135 -1.28 36.75 -33.25
CA SER A 135 -1.17 38.19 -33.57
C SER A 135 -1.74 39.12 -32.49
N MET A 136 -2.72 38.68 -31.70
CA MET A 136 -3.37 39.47 -30.64
C MET A 136 -2.95 39.05 -29.22
N SER A 137 -2.19 37.97 -29.07
CA SER A 137 -1.81 37.45 -27.75
C SER A 137 -0.78 38.35 -27.07
N GLN A 138 -0.85 38.47 -25.74
CA GLN A 138 0.06 39.26 -24.92
C GLN A 138 0.77 38.34 -23.90
N PRO A 139 1.80 37.56 -24.29
CA PRO A 139 2.33 36.48 -23.48
C PRO A 139 2.74 36.88 -22.06
N THR A 140 3.38 38.05 -21.90
CA THR A 140 3.84 38.58 -20.62
C THR A 140 2.70 39.07 -19.74
N GLU A 141 1.70 39.73 -20.32
CA GLU A 141 0.53 40.20 -19.58
C GLU A 141 -0.33 39.00 -19.13
N THR A 142 -0.49 38.00 -19.99
CA THR A 142 -1.16 36.73 -19.63
C THR A 142 -0.42 36.00 -18.51
N ALA A 143 0.92 35.97 -18.53
CA ALA A 143 1.70 35.40 -17.43
C ALA A 143 1.47 36.14 -16.11
N ALA A 144 1.35 37.47 -16.12
CA ALA A 144 1.03 38.24 -14.92
C ALA A 144 -0.36 37.88 -14.35
N LYS A 145 -1.35 37.63 -15.22
CA LYS A 145 -2.69 37.16 -14.81
C LYS A 145 -2.64 35.75 -14.22
N LEU A 146 -1.85 34.86 -14.81
CA LEU A 146 -1.64 33.51 -14.30
C LEU A 146 -0.99 33.52 -12.91
N ILE A 147 0.01 34.37 -12.69
CA ILE A 147 0.68 34.53 -11.38
C ILE A 147 -0.32 34.95 -10.30
N ALA A 148 -1.13 35.98 -10.56
CA ALA A 148 -2.16 36.42 -9.62
C ALA A 148 -3.20 35.32 -9.32
N CYS A 149 -3.55 34.51 -10.33
CA CYS A 149 -4.47 33.38 -10.15
C CYS A 149 -3.86 32.24 -9.31
N ALA A 150 -2.57 31.94 -9.51
CA ALA A 150 -1.87 30.85 -8.82
C ALA A 150 -1.78 31.07 -7.30
N GLU A 151 -1.64 32.32 -6.85
CA GLU A 151 -1.65 32.68 -5.42
C GLU A 151 -2.97 32.34 -4.73
N ALA A 152 -4.10 32.51 -5.43
CA ALA A 152 -5.44 32.25 -4.91
C ALA A 152 -5.95 30.83 -5.17
N CYS A 153 -5.29 30.06 -6.04
CA CYS A 153 -5.73 28.73 -6.44
C CYS A 153 -5.32 27.67 -5.40
N PRO A 154 -6.25 26.82 -4.91
CA PRO A 154 -5.90 25.76 -3.97
C PRO A 154 -5.21 24.56 -4.63
N LYS A 155 -5.06 24.55 -5.96
CA LYS A 155 -4.56 23.43 -6.75
C LYS A 155 -3.25 23.80 -7.46
N PRO A 156 -2.40 22.82 -7.80
CA PRO A 156 -1.22 23.08 -8.60
C PRO A 156 -1.59 23.61 -9.99
N ILE A 157 -0.80 24.57 -10.47
CA ILE A 157 -0.93 25.12 -11.83
C ILE A 157 0.37 24.93 -12.59
N LEU A 158 0.28 24.30 -13.75
CA LEU A 158 1.39 24.16 -14.70
C LEU A 158 1.17 25.11 -15.88
N ALA A 159 2.27 25.61 -16.43
CA ALA A 159 2.27 26.50 -17.58
C ALA A 159 2.99 25.86 -18.77
N SER A 160 2.45 26.00 -19.97
CA SER A 160 3.12 25.68 -21.23
C SER A 160 3.12 26.90 -22.15
N TRP A 161 4.27 27.57 -22.27
CA TRP A 161 4.44 28.76 -23.11
C TRP A 161 5.26 28.36 -24.34
N MET A 162 4.57 28.09 -25.44
CA MET A 162 5.15 27.55 -26.66
C MET A 162 5.34 28.66 -27.70
N GLY A 163 6.52 29.29 -27.71
CA GLY A 163 6.78 30.41 -28.61
C GLY A 163 8.23 30.89 -28.74
N GLY A 164 9.20 30.16 -28.21
CA GLY A 164 10.62 30.52 -28.26
C GLY A 164 10.92 31.89 -27.66
N GLU A 165 11.67 32.73 -28.38
CA GLU A 165 12.06 34.07 -27.92
C GLU A 165 10.87 34.99 -27.61
N ALA A 166 9.76 34.85 -28.34
CA ALA A 166 8.58 35.69 -28.18
C ALA A 166 7.91 35.55 -26.80
N VAL A 167 8.11 34.41 -26.14
CA VAL A 167 7.55 34.12 -24.80
C VAL A 167 8.59 34.15 -23.69
N ALA A 168 9.87 34.33 -24.01
CA ALA A 168 10.95 34.24 -23.03
C ALA A 168 10.78 35.19 -21.81
N PRO A 169 10.36 36.46 -21.97
CA PRO A 169 10.10 37.33 -20.82
C PRO A 169 8.97 36.82 -19.92
N ALA A 170 7.93 36.23 -20.51
CA ALA A 170 6.80 35.64 -19.78
C ALA A 170 7.24 34.40 -19.00
N VAL A 171 8.02 33.51 -19.64
CA VAL A 171 8.59 32.31 -18.99
C VAL A 171 9.49 32.69 -17.81
N GLN A 172 10.32 33.73 -17.96
CA GLN A 172 11.14 34.24 -16.86
C GLN A 172 10.28 34.74 -15.68
N ALA A 173 9.21 35.48 -15.97
CA ALA A 173 8.29 35.96 -14.93
C ALA A 173 7.58 34.81 -14.20
N LEU A 174 7.08 33.81 -14.92
CA LEU A 174 6.45 32.62 -14.34
C LEU A 174 7.42 31.84 -13.44
N ASN A 175 8.64 31.63 -13.92
CA ASN A 175 9.67 30.93 -13.15
C ASN A 175 10.11 31.70 -11.89
N ALA A 176 10.20 33.02 -11.96
CA ALA A 176 10.48 33.87 -10.80
C ALA A 176 9.35 33.82 -9.75
N ALA A 177 8.10 33.59 -10.19
CA ALA A 177 6.94 33.36 -9.34
C ALA A 177 6.75 31.89 -8.92
N ALA A 178 7.74 31.03 -9.17
CA ALA A 178 7.72 29.60 -8.84
C ALA A 178 6.55 28.82 -9.50
N ILE A 179 6.17 29.18 -10.73
CA ILE A 179 5.21 28.40 -11.53
C ILE A 179 6.00 27.44 -12.45
N PRO A 180 5.79 26.12 -12.36
CA PRO A 180 6.38 25.15 -13.28
C PRO A 180 6.00 25.48 -14.74
N THR A 181 7.00 25.78 -15.57
CA THR A 181 6.78 26.29 -16.93
C THR A 181 7.54 25.46 -17.95
N PHE A 182 6.83 24.92 -18.93
CA PHE A 182 7.35 24.01 -19.95
C PHE A 182 7.25 24.63 -21.35
N GLY A 183 8.16 24.24 -22.25
CA GLY A 183 8.14 24.70 -23.64
C GLY A 183 7.03 24.05 -24.49
N TYR A 184 6.57 22.87 -24.08
CA TYR A 184 5.58 22.08 -24.82
C TYR A 184 4.52 21.48 -23.88
N PRO A 185 3.26 21.37 -24.35
CA PRO A 185 2.15 20.96 -23.50
C PRO A 185 2.15 19.47 -23.18
N ASP A 186 2.63 18.61 -24.08
CA ASP A 186 2.83 17.18 -23.85
C ASP A 186 3.84 16.92 -22.72
N THR A 187 4.97 17.64 -22.68
CA THR A 187 5.90 17.59 -21.54
C THR A 187 5.20 17.97 -20.23
N ALA A 188 4.43 19.07 -20.22
CA ALA A 188 3.71 19.48 -19.02
C ALA A 188 2.71 18.40 -18.54
N THR A 189 2.00 17.74 -19.46
CA THR A 189 1.09 16.65 -19.11
C THR A 189 1.80 15.39 -18.62
N HIS A 190 2.95 15.06 -19.22
CA HIS A 190 3.80 13.94 -18.78
C HIS A 190 4.25 14.15 -17.33
N ILE A 191 4.73 15.36 -17.02
CA ILE A 191 5.14 15.74 -15.66
C ILE A 191 3.96 15.77 -14.69
N PHE A 192 2.78 16.24 -15.12
CA PHE A 192 1.57 16.13 -14.31
C PHE A 192 1.24 14.68 -13.93
N ASN A 193 1.39 13.71 -14.86
CA ASN A 193 1.17 12.31 -14.55
C ASN A 193 2.20 11.77 -13.53
N TYR A 194 3.46 12.20 -13.61
CA TYR A 194 4.46 11.91 -12.59
C TYR A 194 4.11 12.54 -11.23
N MET A 195 3.62 13.77 -11.18
CA MET A 195 3.12 14.40 -9.95
C MET A 195 1.98 13.59 -9.33
N CYS A 196 1.03 13.10 -10.15
CA CYS A 196 -0.06 12.24 -9.70
C CYS A 196 0.45 10.94 -9.10
N ARG A 197 1.42 10.28 -9.77
CA ARG A 197 2.06 9.06 -9.28
C ARG A 197 2.82 9.30 -7.98
N TYR A 198 3.52 10.43 -7.87
CA TYR A 198 4.25 10.79 -6.66
C TYR A 198 3.30 11.04 -5.49
N SER A 199 2.23 11.80 -5.71
CA SER A 199 1.16 12.01 -4.73
C SER A 199 0.57 10.68 -4.24
N ALA A 200 0.28 9.75 -5.16
CA ALA A 200 -0.20 8.42 -4.82
C ALA A 200 0.83 7.60 -4.03
N ASN A 201 2.12 7.66 -4.38
CA ASN A 201 3.19 6.97 -3.65
C ASN A 201 3.35 7.52 -2.23
N LEU A 202 3.27 8.84 -2.04
CA LEU A 202 3.29 9.45 -0.70
C LEU A 202 2.09 9.01 0.14
N GLN A 203 0.89 8.97 -0.44
CA GLN A 203 -0.27 8.43 0.27
C GLN A 203 -0.05 6.95 0.65
N ALA A 204 0.52 6.15 -0.25
CA ALA A 204 0.83 4.75 0.03
C ALA A 204 1.89 4.59 1.12
N LEU A 205 2.84 5.53 1.23
CA LEU A 205 3.85 5.56 2.28
C LEU A 205 3.16 5.61 3.65
N TYR A 206 2.20 6.52 3.83
CA TYR A 206 1.51 6.73 5.11
C TYR A 206 0.54 5.62 5.51
N GLU A 207 0.28 4.63 4.66
CA GLU A 207 -0.57 3.50 4.99
C GLU A 207 0.16 2.53 5.93
N THR A 208 -0.36 2.39 7.16
CA THR A 208 0.08 1.38 8.13
C THR A 208 -0.73 0.10 7.99
N PRO A 209 -0.16 -0.97 7.41
CA PRO A 209 -0.80 -2.26 7.39
C PRO A 209 -0.79 -2.86 8.80
N VAL A 210 -1.96 -2.79 9.44
CA VAL A 210 -2.26 -3.52 10.65
C VAL A 210 -2.83 -4.88 10.22
N LEU A 211 -2.28 -5.98 10.75
CA LEU A 211 -2.89 -7.28 10.54
C LEU A 211 -4.33 -7.24 11.10
N PRO A 212 -5.33 -7.83 10.41
CA PRO A 212 -6.71 -7.82 10.86
C PRO A 212 -6.86 -8.17 12.36
N PRO A 213 -7.73 -7.48 13.12
CA PRO A 213 -7.99 -7.79 14.52
C PRO A 213 -8.37 -9.26 14.70
N ALA A 214 -8.01 -9.84 15.85
CA ALA A 214 -8.16 -11.25 16.20
C ALA A 214 -9.61 -11.76 16.37
N GLU A 215 -10.64 -11.03 15.90
CA GLU A 215 -12.05 -11.37 16.15
C GLU A 215 -12.49 -12.68 15.47
N ALA A 216 -11.78 -13.12 14.44
CA ALA A 216 -11.74 -14.50 13.96
C ALA A 216 -10.26 -14.88 13.78
N LEU A 217 -9.66 -15.53 14.78
CA LEU A 217 -8.25 -15.94 14.70
C LEU A 217 -8.11 -16.99 13.59
N PRO A 218 -7.24 -16.76 12.59
CA PRO A 218 -6.84 -17.84 11.70
C PRO A 218 -6.21 -18.98 12.50
N ASP A 219 -6.36 -20.23 12.05
CA ASP A 219 -5.75 -21.40 12.71
C ASP A 219 -4.24 -21.49 12.39
N ARG A 220 -3.49 -20.53 12.93
CA ARG A 220 -2.04 -20.37 12.71
C ARG A 220 -1.27 -21.61 13.12
N ALA A 221 -1.63 -22.18 14.26
CA ALA A 221 -0.97 -23.35 14.83
C ALA A 221 -1.27 -24.61 14.01
N GLY A 222 -2.53 -24.79 13.58
CA GLY A 222 -2.91 -25.88 12.69
C GLY A 222 -2.18 -25.83 11.36
N VAL A 223 -2.04 -24.65 10.75
CA VAL A 223 -1.26 -24.47 9.51
C VAL A 223 0.22 -24.79 9.75
N ALA A 224 0.84 -24.24 10.78
CA ALA A 224 2.25 -24.52 11.08
C ALA A 224 2.51 -26.01 11.34
N HIS A 225 1.60 -26.70 12.04
CA HIS A 225 1.67 -28.14 12.25
C HIS A 225 1.53 -28.92 10.93
N LEU A 226 0.58 -28.56 10.07
CA LEU A 226 0.42 -29.18 8.75
C LEU A 226 1.67 -29.03 7.89
N LEU A 227 2.23 -27.83 7.80
CA LEU A 227 3.46 -27.55 7.04
C LEU A 227 4.65 -28.36 7.57
N THR A 228 4.79 -28.42 8.89
CA THR A 228 5.85 -29.22 9.56
C THR A 228 5.68 -30.71 9.30
N ALA A 229 4.44 -31.23 9.33
CA ALA A 229 4.15 -32.64 9.03
C ALA A 229 4.50 -33.00 7.58
N VAL A 230 4.17 -32.12 6.62
CA VAL A 230 4.53 -32.29 5.21
C VAL A 230 6.06 -32.32 5.05
N GLN A 231 6.78 -31.38 5.65
CA GLN A 231 8.26 -31.36 5.62
C GLN A 231 8.88 -32.61 6.23
N ALA A 232 8.31 -33.15 7.32
CA ALA A 232 8.79 -34.36 7.97
C ALA A 232 8.69 -35.61 7.07
N THR A 233 7.79 -35.60 6.08
CA THR A 233 7.69 -36.65 5.06
C THR A 233 8.68 -36.48 3.90
N GLY A 234 9.54 -35.45 3.94
CA GLY A 234 10.48 -35.11 2.87
C GLY A 234 9.83 -34.42 1.66
N ARG A 235 8.54 -34.08 1.76
CA ARG A 235 7.81 -33.35 0.71
C ARG A 235 8.04 -31.86 0.83
N SER A 236 8.18 -31.20 -0.33
CA SER A 236 8.21 -29.74 -0.45
C SER A 236 6.91 -29.17 -1.03
N LEU A 237 5.95 -30.03 -1.37
CA LEU A 237 4.71 -29.65 -2.03
C LEU A 237 3.51 -30.22 -1.27
N LEU A 238 2.52 -29.36 -1.01
CA LEU A 238 1.22 -29.78 -0.48
C LEU A 238 0.37 -30.34 -1.62
N THR A 239 -0.45 -31.34 -1.30
CA THR A 239 -1.57 -31.75 -2.15
C THR A 239 -2.58 -30.60 -2.28
N GLU A 240 -3.42 -30.61 -3.32
CA GLU A 240 -4.49 -29.59 -3.48
C GLU A 240 -5.42 -29.54 -2.26
N TYR A 241 -5.69 -30.69 -1.64
CA TYR A 241 -6.53 -30.78 -0.45
C TYR A 241 -5.86 -30.10 0.76
N GLU A 242 -4.59 -30.42 1.04
CA GLU A 242 -3.80 -29.77 2.11
C GLU A 242 -3.68 -28.25 1.86
N ALA A 243 -3.43 -27.83 0.60
CA ALA A 243 -3.35 -26.42 0.24
C ALA A 243 -4.67 -25.67 0.53
N LYS A 244 -5.82 -26.28 0.22
CA LYS A 244 -7.14 -25.70 0.53
C LYS A 244 -7.43 -25.66 2.03
N GLN A 245 -6.90 -26.58 2.83
CA GLN A 245 -6.97 -26.50 4.29
C GLN A 245 -6.21 -25.28 4.82
N VAL A 246 -5.01 -25.00 4.28
CA VAL A 246 -4.24 -23.78 4.61
C VAL A 246 -5.03 -22.51 4.30
N LEU A 247 -5.66 -22.44 3.12
CA LEU A 247 -6.49 -21.30 2.73
C LEU A 247 -7.71 -21.13 3.67
N THR A 248 -8.40 -22.24 3.96
CA THR A 248 -9.59 -22.23 4.84
C THR A 248 -9.25 -21.76 6.25
N ALA A 249 -8.08 -22.14 6.78
CA ALA A 249 -7.59 -21.71 8.09
C ALA A 249 -7.38 -20.19 8.20
N TYR A 250 -7.32 -19.48 7.07
CA TYR A 250 -7.22 -18.02 6.98
C TYR A 250 -8.49 -17.37 6.43
N ASP A 251 -9.63 -18.08 6.51
CA ASP A 251 -10.93 -17.65 5.98
C ASP A 251 -10.87 -17.20 4.51
N LEU A 252 -10.04 -17.87 3.71
CA LEU A 252 -10.00 -17.72 2.27
C LEU A 252 -10.94 -18.76 1.66
N PRO A 253 -12.06 -18.37 1.02
CA PRO A 253 -13.06 -19.34 0.60
C PRO A 253 -12.55 -20.24 -0.51
N VAL A 254 -12.69 -21.56 -0.31
CA VAL A 254 -12.30 -22.60 -1.27
C VAL A 254 -13.54 -23.33 -1.78
N VAL A 255 -13.46 -23.89 -2.99
CA VAL A 255 -14.48 -24.83 -3.46
C VAL A 255 -14.51 -26.08 -2.55
N PRO A 256 -15.69 -26.59 -2.14
CA PRO A 256 -15.78 -27.82 -1.37
C PRO A 256 -15.01 -28.94 -2.06
N THR A 257 -14.08 -29.56 -1.32
CA THR A 257 -13.12 -30.51 -1.88
C THR A 257 -13.02 -31.71 -0.96
N HIS A 258 -13.41 -32.88 -1.46
CA HIS A 258 -13.49 -34.10 -0.66
C HIS A 258 -12.61 -35.19 -1.29
N PRO A 259 -11.66 -35.78 -0.56
CA PRO A 259 -10.85 -36.89 -1.07
C PRO A 259 -11.69 -38.17 -1.18
N ALA A 260 -11.41 -38.97 -2.21
CA ALA A 260 -12.01 -40.27 -2.47
C ALA A 260 -10.93 -41.24 -2.96
N PHE A 261 -10.83 -42.41 -2.31
CA PHE A 261 -9.81 -43.42 -2.59
C PHE A 261 -10.36 -44.56 -3.46
N THR A 262 -11.68 -44.66 -3.58
CA THR A 262 -12.37 -45.63 -4.43
C THR A 262 -13.41 -44.95 -5.32
N ALA A 263 -13.76 -45.60 -6.44
CA ALA A 263 -14.82 -45.12 -7.31
C ALA A 263 -16.19 -45.05 -6.59
N ALA A 264 -16.45 -46.00 -5.67
CA ALA A 264 -17.68 -46.02 -4.88
C ALA A 264 -17.76 -44.82 -3.93
N GLU A 265 -16.67 -44.49 -3.24
CA GLU A 265 -16.58 -43.28 -2.42
C GLU A 265 -16.78 -42.01 -3.25
N ALA A 266 -16.15 -41.93 -4.43
CA ALA A 266 -16.26 -40.77 -5.30
C ALA A 266 -17.71 -40.54 -5.77
N VAL A 267 -18.44 -41.62 -6.07
CA VAL A 267 -19.87 -41.57 -6.41
C VAL A 267 -20.70 -41.11 -5.22
N ALA A 268 -20.52 -41.71 -4.03
CA ALA A 268 -21.28 -41.34 -2.84
C ALA A 268 -21.09 -39.87 -2.45
N ILE A 269 -19.85 -39.34 -2.57
CA ILE A 269 -19.56 -37.93 -2.35
C ILE A 269 -20.25 -37.06 -3.41
N ALA A 270 -20.19 -37.45 -4.69
CA ALA A 270 -20.82 -36.70 -5.77
C ALA A 270 -22.35 -36.63 -5.61
N GLU A 271 -23.00 -37.70 -5.17
CA GLU A 271 -24.43 -37.73 -4.86
C GLU A 271 -24.79 -36.77 -3.71
N GLY A 272 -23.93 -36.67 -2.69
CA GLY A 272 -24.11 -35.73 -1.59
C GLY A 272 -23.91 -34.26 -1.97
N LEU A 273 -22.98 -33.97 -2.89
CA LEU A 273 -22.71 -32.61 -3.38
C LEU A 273 -23.72 -32.12 -4.42
N GLY A 274 -24.30 -33.06 -5.19
CA GLY A 274 -25.12 -32.77 -6.35
C GLY A 274 -24.31 -32.59 -7.63
N TYR A 275 -24.91 -32.97 -8.75
CA TYR A 275 -24.32 -32.88 -10.09
C TYR A 275 -24.58 -31.53 -10.77
N PRO A 276 -23.71 -31.08 -11.71
CA PRO A 276 -22.49 -31.74 -12.14
C PRO A 276 -21.30 -31.54 -11.18
N VAL A 277 -20.41 -32.53 -11.15
CA VAL A 277 -19.17 -32.51 -10.33
C VAL A 277 -17.91 -32.57 -11.19
N VAL A 278 -16.78 -32.36 -10.54
CA VAL A 278 -15.42 -32.44 -11.08
C VAL A 278 -14.64 -33.48 -10.29
N LEU A 279 -13.88 -34.33 -10.99
CA LEU A 279 -12.88 -35.21 -10.40
C LEU A 279 -11.48 -34.69 -10.75
N LYS A 280 -10.62 -34.50 -9.74
CA LYS A 280 -9.20 -34.16 -9.93
C LYS A 280 -8.31 -35.18 -9.24
N LEU A 281 -7.18 -35.53 -9.82
CA LEU A 281 -6.18 -36.41 -9.25
C LEU A 281 -5.69 -35.89 -7.89
N LEU A 282 -5.70 -36.76 -6.87
CA LEU A 282 -5.02 -36.53 -5.61
C LEU A 282 -3.63 -37.14 -5.70
N SER A 283 -2.59 -36.30 -5.68
CA SER A 283 -1.19 -36.70 -5.81
C SER A 283 -0.29 -35.82 -4.96
N GLU A 284 0.73 -36.43 -4.37
CA GLU A 284 1.80 -35.74 -3.62
C GLU A 284 2.93 -35.25 -4.54
N THR A 285 3.00 -35.74 -5.78
CA THR A 285 4.15 -35.52 -6.69
C THR A 285 3.76 -34.87 -8.01
N ILE A 286 2.53 -35.08 -8.51
CA ILE A 286 2.06 -34.50 -9.78
C ILE A 286 1.36 -33.16 -9.53
N THR A 287 1.95 -32.07 -10.04
CA THR A 287 1.39 -30.70 -9.98
C THR A 287 0.47 -30.39 -11.17
N HIS A 288 0.91 -30.68 -12.39
CA HIS A 288 0.17 -30.40 -13.63
C HIS A 288 -0.81 -31.51 -13.97
N LYS A 289 -1.89 -31.60 -13.18
CA LYS A 289 -2.92 -32.65 -13.25
C LYS A 289 -3.53 -32.79 -14.65
N THR A 290 -3.77 -31.69 -15.36
CA THR A 290 -4.40 -31.72 -16.70
C THR A 290 -3.55 -32.44 -17.74
N GLU A 291 -2.22 -32.31 -17.68
CA GLU A 291 -1.29 -32.88 -18.67
C GLU A 291 -1.25 -34.41 -18.61
N VAL A 292 -1.50 -34.98 -17.42
CA VAL A 292 -1.58 -36.44 -17.22
C VAL A 292 -3.02 -36.97 -17.34
N GLY A 293 -3.96 -36.15 -17.82
CA GLY A 293 -5.39 -36.51 -17.87
C GLY A 293 -6.06 -36.64 -16.51
N GLY A 294 -5.44 -36.08 -15.46
CA GLY A 294 -5.87 -36.14 -14.06
C GLY A 294 -7.02 -35.20 -13.71
N VAL A 295 -7.68 -34.57 -14.67
CA VAL A 295 -8.84 -33.70 -14.44
C VAL A 295 -9.98 -34.13 -15.35
N GLN A 296 -11.17 -34.35 -14.78
CA GLN A 296 -12.39 -34.73 -15.49
C GLN A 296 -13.52 -33.79 -15.05
N LEU A 297 -14.02 -32.97 -15.98
CA LEU A 297 -14.99 -31.91 -15.72
C LEU A 297 -16.41 -32.33 -16.11
N ASN A 298 -17.41 -31.59 -15.60
CA ASN A 298 -18.80 -31.67 -16.02
C ASN A 298 -19.42 -33.08 -15.96
N LEU A 299 -19.19 -33.79 -14.86
CA LEU A 299 -19.68 -35.15 -14.65
C LEU A 299 -21.11 -35.07 -14.13
N GLY A 300 -22.09 -35.48 -14.94
CA GLY A 300 -23.51 -35.26 -14.69
C GLY A 300 -24.24 -36.36 -13.91
N ASP A 301 -23.60 -37.51 -13.69
CA ASP A 301 -24.21 -38.67 -13.02
C ASP A 301 -23.17 -39.62 -12.41
N ALA A 302 -23.64 -40.62 -11.65
CA ALA A 302 -22.82 -41.61 -10.97
C ALA A 302 -21.97 -42.46 -11.93
N ALA A 303 -22.51 -42.82 -13.11
CA ALA A 303 -21.80 -43.62 -14.09
C ALA A 303 -20.62 -42.84 -14.70
N ALA A 304 -20.82 -41.55 -14.99
CA ALA A 304 -19.80 -40.64 -15.46
C ALA A 304 -18.68 -40.47 -14.43
N VAL A 305 -19.01 -40.37 -13.14
CA VAL A 305 -18.04 -40.29 -12.03
C VAL A 305 -17.20 -41.56 -11.92
N ALA A 306 -17.84 -42.74 -11.90
CA ALA A 306 -17.13 -44.01 -11.83
C ALA A 306 -16.19 -44.22 -13.03
N ALA A 307 -16.66 -43.89 -14.24
CA ALA A 307 -15.85 -43.95 -15.45
C ALA A 307 -14.68 -42.94 -15.42
N ALA A 308 -14.91 -41.73 -14.94
CA ALA A 308 -13.87 -40.71 -14.77
C ALA A 308 -12.78 -41.14 -13.79
N PHE A 309 -13.16 -41.72 -12.64
CA PHE A 309 -12.21 -42.28 -11.67
C PHE A 309 -11.31 -43.35 -12.33
N ALA A 310 -11.92 -44.29 -13.06
CA ALA A 310 -11.20 -45.35 -13.74
C ALA A 310 -10.23 -44.79 -14.81
N ARG A 311 -10.65 -43.77 -15.57
CA ARG A 311 -9.79 -43.09 -16.55
C ARG A 311 -8.58 -42.43 -15.89
N ILE A 312 -8.80 -41.61 -14.86
CA ILE A 312 -7.70 -40.93 -14.14
C ILE A 312 -6.71 -41.97 -13.60
N ARG A 313 -7.21 -43.03 -12.94
CA ARG A 313 -6.37 -44.10 -12.40
C ARG A 313 -5.55 -44.77 -13.50
N ALA A 314 -6.18 -45.14 -14.62
CA ALA A 314 -5.47 -45.80 -15.72
C ALA A 314 -4.38 -44.90 -16.33
N SER A 315 -4.69 -43.62 -16.58
CA SER A 315 -3.73 -42.64 -17.12
C SER A 315 -2.52 -42.45 -16.21
N VAL A 316 -2.73 -42.29 -14.90
CA VAL A 316 -1.62 -42.08 -13.95
C VAL A 316 -0.82 -43.37 -13.73
N MET A 317 -1.48 -44.53 -13.65
CA MET A 317 -0.80 -45.82 -13.51
C MET A 317 0.09 -46.15 -14.70
N ALA A 318 -0.21 -45.64 -15.90
CA ALA A 318 0.64 -45.82 -17.07
C ALA A 318 1.93 -44.99 -17.03
N ILE A 319 1.93 -43.87 -16.29
CA ILE A 319 3.02 -42.88 -16.29
C ILE A 319 3.84 -42.96 -14.99
N ALA A 320 3.16 -42.91 -13.85
CA ALA A 320 3.75 -42.88 -12.52
C ALA A 320 2.81 -43.55 -11.48
N PRO A 321 2.84 -44.89 -11.35
CA PRO A 321 1.96 -45.63 -10.43
C PRO A 321 1.98 -45.12 -8.99
N ALA A 322 3.16 -44.78 -8.48
CA ALA A 322 3.36 -44.28 -7.12
C ALA A 322 2.73 -42.90 -6.87
N ALA A 323 2.34 -42.17 -7.92
CA ALA A 323 1.78 -40.83 -7.80
C ALA A 323 0.25 -40.82 -7.62
N PHE A 324 -0.43 -41.97 -7.74
CA PHE A 324 -1.88 -42.04 -7.59
C PHE A 324 -2.28 -42.22 -6.11
N GLY A 325 -2.73 -41.14 -5.48
CA GLY A 325 -3.28 -41.14 -4.12
C GLY A 325 -4.81 -41.20 -4.05
N GLY A 326 -5.50 -41.32 -5.19
CA GLY A 326 -6.95 -41.23 -5.30
C GLY A 326 -7.41 -40.03 -6.14
N VAL A 327 -8.60 -39.53 -5.88
CA VAL A 327 -9.14 -38.30 -6.49
C VAL A 327 -9.74 -37.37 -5.44
N THR A 328 -9.93 -36.12 -5.80
CA THR A 328 -10.82 -35.20 -5.09
C THR A 328 -12.09 -34.99 -5.91
N VAL A 329 -13.23 -34.94 -5.22
CA VAL A 329 -14.54 -34.64 -5.79
C VAL A 329 -14.93 -33.22 -5.38
N GLN A 330 -15.33 -32.41 -6.36
CA GLN A 330 -15.63 -30.98 -6.18
C GLN A 330 -16.90 -30.62 -6.98
N PRO A 331 -17.75 -29.68 -6.52
CA PRO A 331 -18.81 -29.12 -7.34
C PRO A 331 -18.27 -28.46 -8.62
N MET A 332 -18.98 -28.60 -9.73
CA MET A 332 -18.63 -27.90 -10.97
C MET A 332 -19.07 -26.42 -10.87
N ILE A 333 -18.10 -25.51 -10.74
CA ILE A 333 -18.37 -24.08 -10.79
C ILE A 333 -18.42 -23.62 -12.24
N SER A 334 -19.53 -22.99 -12.64
CA SER A 334 -19.70 -22.48 -14.00
C SER A 334 -18.80 -21.28 -14.25
N ALA A 335 -18.12 -21.27 -15.40
CA ALA A 335 -17.38 -20.09 -15.87
C ALA A 335 -18.30 -18.95 -16.33
N GLN A 336 -19.60 -19.21 -16.52
CA GLN A 336 -20.53 -18.18 -16.97
C GLN A 336 -20.80 -17.15 -15.86
N GLY A 337 -20.63 -15.87 -16.20
CA GLY A 337 -20.95 -14.75 -15.30
C GLY A 337 -19.87 -14.43 -14.25
N GLY A 338 -18.77 -15.19 -14.19
CA GLY A 338 -17.63 -14.92 -13.32
C GLY A 338 -16.36 -14.49 -14.05
N TYR A 339 -15.39 -14.01 -13.29
CA TYR A 339 -14.02 -13.73 -13.73
C TYR A 339 -13.08 -14.73 -13.06
N GLU A 340 -12.07 -15.18 -13.80
CA GLU A 340 -10.94 -15.93 -13.24
C GLU A 340 -9.82 -14.94 -12.92
N LEU A 341 -9.36 -14.96 -11.68
CA LEU A 341 -8.27 -14.16 -11.15
C LEU A 341 -7.14 -15.07 -10.68
N ILE A 342 -5.97 -14.48 -10.51
CA ILE A 342 -4.82 -15.12 -9.86
C ILE A 342 -4.42 -14.30 -8.64
N VAL A 343 -4.18 -14.99 -7.53
CA VAL A 343 -3.57 -14.43 -6.32
C VAL A 343 -2.40 -15.33 -5.95
N GLY A 344 -1.23 -14.76 -5.72
CA GLY A 344 -0.06 -15.57 -5.38
C GLY A 344 0.95 -14.84 -4.54
N SER A 345 1.91 -15.59 -4.03
CA SER A 345 3.12 -15.09 -3.40
C SER A 345 4.32 -15.94 -3.79
N SER A 346 5.44 -15.28 -4.06
CA SER A 346 6.74 -15.92 -4.28
C SER A 346 7.80 -15.20 -3.45
N THR A 347 8.93 -15.86 -3.21
CA THR A 347 10.07 -15.25 -2.53
C THR A 347 11.02 -14.57 -3.53
N ASP A 348 11.20 -13.27 -3.43
CA ASP A 348 12.28 -12.52 -4.08
C ASP A 348 13.56 -12.56 -3.23
N PRO A 349 14.76 -12.70 -3.82
CA PRO A 349 16.01 -12.78 -3.07
C PRO A 349 16.38 -11.51 -2.29
N GLN A 350 15.93 -10.34 -2.71
CA GLN A 350 16.27 -9.05 -2.09
C GLN A 350 15.16 -8.56 -1.16
N PHE A 351 13.89 -8.71 -1.55
CA PHE A 351 12.75 -8.15 -0.83
C PHE A 351 11.93 -9.17 -0.04
N GLY A 352 12.30 -10.45 -0.07
CA GLY A 352 11.57 -11.52 0.62
C GLY A 352 10.23 -11.81 -0.08
N PRO A 353 9.16 -12.12 0.67
CA PRO A 353 7.86 -12.44 0.06
C PRO A 353 7.29 -11.28 -0.77
N VAL A 354 6.79 -11.59 -1.96
CA VAL A 354 6.13 -10.64 -2.88
C VAL A 354 4.78 -11.21 -3.29
N LEU A 355 3.73 -10.41 -3.12
CA LEU A 355 2.37 -10.74 -3.54
C LEU A 355 2.14 -10.39 -5.01
N LEU A 356 1.31 -11.20 -5.66
CA LEU A 356 0.84 -11.03 -7.04
C LEU A 356 -0.69 -11.06 -7.07
N PHE A 357 -1.27 -10.14 -7.84
CA PHE A 357 -2.68 -10.15 -8.21
C PHE A 357 -2.82 -9.88 -9.71
N GLY A 358 -3.76 -10.54 -10.38
CA GLY A 358 -3.97 -10.35 -11.81
C GLY A 358 -5.16 -11.10 -12.39
N SER A 359 -5.33 -11.00 -13.71
CA SER A 359 -6.24 -11.89 -14.44
C SER A 359 -5.72 -13.33 -14.38
N GLY A 360 -6.59 -14.29 -14.10
CA GLY A 360 -6.28 -15.72 -14.03
C GLY A 360 -6.61 -16.49 -15.31
N GLY A 361 -6.54 -17.82 -15.22
CA GLY A 361 -6.92 -18.72 -16.31
C GLY A 361 -5.77 -19.11 -17.25
N GLN A 362 -6.09 -19.60 -18.44
CA GLN A 362 -5.09 -20.17 -19.36
C GLN A 362 -4.21 -19.14 -20.08
N LEU A 363 -4.66 -17.87 -20.15
CA LEU A 363 -3.99 -16.81 -20.92
C LEU A 363 -3.18 -15.84 -20.06
N VAL A 364 -2.90 -16.20 -18.79
CA VAL A 364 -2.13 -15.38 -17.84
C VAL A 364 -0.77 -14.98 -18.42
N GLU A 365 -0.06 -15.93 -19.03
CA GLU A 365 1.28 -15.72 -19.60
C GLU A 365 1.26 -14.81 -20.84
N VAL A 366 0.12 -14.74 -21.54
CA VAL A 366 -0.05 -13.99 -22.79
C VAL A 366 -0.41 -12.53 -22.50
N PHE A 367 -1.36 -12.27 -21.59
CA PHE A 367 -1.83 -10.91 -21.33
C PHE A 367 -0.94 -10.13 -20.37
N GLN A 368 -0.15 -10.83 -19.54
CA GLN A 368 0.72 -10.24 -18.51
C GLN A 368 -0.01 -9.21 -17.64
N ASP A 369 -1.31 -9.40 -17.43
CA ASP A 369 -2.12 -8.50 -16.61
C ASP A 369 -1.96 -8.87 -15.13
N ARG A 370 -0.91 -8.31 -14.53
CA ARG A 370 -0.56 -8.53 -13.13
C ARG A 370 -0.03 -7.26 -12.49
N ALA A 371 -0.19 -7.19 -11.18
CA ALA A 371 0.43 -6.21 -10.33
C ALA A 371 1.10 -6.90 -9.15
N LEU A 372 2.22 -6.32 -8.69
CA LEU A 372 2.98 -6.79 -7.53
C LEU A 372 2.85 -5.83 -6.35
N ALA A 373 2.91 -6.39 -5.15
CA ALA A 373 3.00 -5.64 -3.89
C ALA A 373 3.85 -6.40 -2.86
N LEU A 374 4.40 -5.66 -1.91
CA LEU A 374 5.08 -6.22 -0.75
C LEU A 374 4.05 -6.37 0.39
N PRO A 375 3.99 -7.52 1.08
CA PRO A 375 3.16 -7.68 2.26
C PRO A 375 3.79 -6.94 3.47
N PRO A 376 3.01 -6.59 4.51
CA PRO A 376 1.57 -6.81 4.63
C PRO A 376 0.71 -5.77 3.87
N LEU A 377 -0.49 -6.16 3.47
CA LEU A 377 -1.51 -5.28 2.87
C LEU A 377 -2.59 -4.89 3.89
N ASN A 378 -3.09 -3.66 3.77
CA ASN A 378 -4.41 -3.25 4.27
C ASN A 378 -5.40 -3.10 3.09
N SER A 379 -6.65 -2.72 3.35
CA SER A 379 -7.67 -2.57 2.31
C SER A 379 -7.27 -1.54 1.25
N THR A 380 -6.70 -0.40 1.63
CA THR A 380 -6.23 0.63 0.69
C THR A 380 -5.14 0.09 -0.25
N LEU A 381 -4.14 -0.60 0.29
CA LEU A 381 -3.06 -1.20 -0.50
C LEU A 381 -3.57 -2.34 -1.40
N ALA A 382 -4.51 -3.15 -0.91
CA ALA A 382 -5.18 -4.18 -1.70
C ALA A 382 -6.00 -3.58 -2.86
N ARG A 383 -6.77 -2.53 -2.60
CA ARG A 383 -7.53 -1.79 -3.62
C ARG A 383 -6.61 -1.25 -4.71
N ARG A 384 -5.53 -0.58 -4.33
CA ARG A 384 -4.52 -0.05 -5.26
C ARG A 384 -3.78 -1.16 -6.02
N LEU A 385 -3.63 -2.34 -5.44
CA LEU A 385 -3.09 -3.51 -6.13
C LEU A 385 -4.04 -3.97 -7.25
N ILE A 386 -5.34 -4.05 -6.97
CA ILE A 386 -6.36 -4.41 -7.97
C ILE A 386 -6.45 -3.36 -9.08
N GLU A 387 -6.52 -2.07 -8.74
CA GLU A 387 -6.67 -0.94 -9.68
C GLU A 387 -5.54 -0.84 -10.73
N ARG A 388 -4.38 -1.43 -10.45
CA ARG A 388 -3.24 -1.44 -11.37
C ARG A 388 -3.36 -2.48 -12.48
N THR A 389 -4.32 -3.39 -12.40
CA THR A 389 -4.58 -4.42 -13.40
C THR A 389 -5.51 -3.91 -14.51
N ARG A 390 -5.39 -4.48 -15.71
CA ARG A 390 -6.25 -4.25 -16.87
C ARG A 390 -7.64 -4.87 -16.67
N ILE A 391 -7.78 -5.88 -15.81
CA ILE A 391 -9.07 -6.49 -15.48
C ILE A 391 -9.92 -5.62 -14.54
N TYR A 392 -9.33 -4.66 -13.82
CA TYR A 392 -10.06 -3.82 -12.86
C TYR A 392 -11.33 -3.16 -13.42
N PRO A 393 -11.32 -2.49 -14.60
CA PRO A 393 -12.54 -1.93 -15.17
C PRO A 393 -13.65 -2.97 -15.42
N ALA A 394 -13.29 -4.23 -15.71
CA ALA A 394 -14.27 -5.30 -15.88
C ALA A 394 -14.87 -5.75 -14.54
N LEU A 395 -14.10 -5.71 -13.45
CA LEU A 395 -14.56 -6.01 -12.11
C LEU A 395 -15.59 -4.98 -11.61
N LEU A 396 -15.52 -3.73 -12.08
CA LEU A 396 -16.52 -2.68 -11.79
C LEU A 396 -17.87 -2.90 -12.52
N GLY A 397 -17.95 -3.88 -13.41
CA GLY A 397 -19.15 -4.21 -14.18
C GLY A 397 -19.09 -3.64 -15.59
N VAL A 398 -19.27 -4.53 -16.58
CA VAL A 398 -19.31 -4.18 -18.01
C VAL A 398 -20.39 -4.98 -18.74
N ARG A 399 -21.10 -4.32 -19.66
CA ARG A 399 -22.01 -4.95 -20.65
C ARG A 399 -22.96 -6.00 -20.05
N GLY A 400 -23.73 -5.61 -19.03
CA GLY A 400 -24.76 -6.47 -18.42
C GLY A 400 -24.25 -7.47 -17.37
N ARG A 401 -22.95 -7.48 -17.05
CA ARG A 401 -22.40 -8.19 -15.88
C ARG A 401 -22.46 -7.31 -14.64
N GLN A 402 -22.83 -7.91 -13.51
CA GLN A 402 -22.80 -7.26 -12.20
C GLN A 402 -21.35 -6.96 -11.77
N ALA A 403 -21.17 -5.85 -11.07
CA ALA A 403 -19.91 -5.54 -10.41
C ALA A 403 -19.55 -6.62 -9.37
N VAL A 404 -18.26 -6.91 -9.24
CA VAL A 404 -17.74 -7.75 -8.16
C VAL A 404 -17.79 -6.96 -6.86
N ASP A 405 -18.09 -7.64 -5.76
CA ASP A 405 -17.92 -7.11 -4.41
C ASP A 405 -16.43 -6.84 -4.15
N MET A 406 -16.05 -5.58 -4.39
CA MET A 406 -14.67 -5.11 -4.29
C MET A 406 -14.16 -5.12 -2.85
N GLU A 407 -15.02 -4.80 -1.88
CA GLU A 407 -14.63 -4.81 -0.47
C GLU A 407 -14.30 -6.24 -0.02
N GLY A 408 -15.12 -7.22 -0.39
CA GLY A 408 -14.84 -8.63 -0.11
C GLY A 408 -13.59 -9.16 -0.82
N LEU A 409 -13.25 -8.64 -2.01
CA LEU A 409 -12.01 -8.98 -2.71
C LEU A 409 -10.78 -8.34 -2.04
N GLU A 410 -10.89 -7.09 -1.60
CA GLU A 410 -9.84 -6.40 -0.82
C GLU A 410 -9.55 -7.15 0.48
N GLN A 411 -10.59 -7.54 1.23
CA GLN A 411 -10.45 -8.33 2.45
C GLN A 411 -9.79 -9.69 2.21
N LEU A 412 -10.11 -10.36 1.09
CA LEU A 412 -9.46 -11.61 0.70
C LEU A 412 -7.95 -11.40 0.49
N LEU A 413 -7.54 -10.34 -0.21
CA LEU A 413 -6.12 -10.02 -0.41
C LEU A 413 -5.41 -9.66 0.88
N VAL A 414 -6.07 -8.97 1.81
CA VAL A 414 -5.52 -8.69 3.15
C VAL A 414 -5.30 -9.98 3.93
N ARG A 415 -6.27 -10.91 3.94
CA ARG A 415 -6.12 -12.23 4.58
C ARG A 415 -5.05 -13.10 3.92
N PHE A 416 -4.97 -13.08 2.60
CA PHE A 416 -3.90 -13.76 1.87
C PHE A 416 -2.53 -13.18 2.20
N SER A 417 -2.43 -11.85 2.30
CA SER A 417 -1.22 -11.17 2.76
C SER A 417 -0.85 -11.56 4.20
N GLN A 418 -1.83 -11.69 5.09
CA GLN A 418 -1.63 -12.12 6.47
C GLN A 418 -1.10 -13.56 6.54
N LEU A 419 -1.69 -14.48 5.76
CA LEU A 419 -1.22 -15.87 5.62
C LEU A 419 0.27 -15.91 5.26
N VAL A 420 0.68 -15.16 4.24
CA VAL A 420 2.07 -15.13 3.75
C VAL A 420 3.03 -14.59 4.82
N VAL A 421 2.62 -13.57 5.58
CA VAL A 421 3.41 -12.97 6.65
C VAL A 421 3.56 -13.91 7.85
N GLU A 422 2.47 -14.58 8.25
CA GLU A 422 2.44 -15.40 9.46
C GLU A 422 3.01 -16.82 9.26
N GLN A 423 3.12 -17.29 8.01
CA GLN A 423 3.58 -18.64 7.67
C GLN A 423 4.89 -18.61 6.88
N PRO A 424 6.04 -18.24 7.49
CA PRO A 424 7.33 -18.09 6.81
C PRO A 424 7.89 -19.41 6.23
N GLN A 425 7.32 -20.55 6.63
CA GLN A 425 7.58 -21.87 6.05
C GLN A 425 7.11 -21.97 4.60
N ILE A 426 6.16 -21.15 4.17
CA ILE A 426 5.68 -21.12 2.78
C ILE A 426 6.72 -20.39 1.91
N GLN A 427 7.22 -21.07 0.88
CA GLN A 427 8.14 -20.48 -0.10
C GLN A 427 7.40 -19.87 -1.30
N GLU A 428 6.34 -20.55 -1.75
CA GLU A 428 5.47 -20.13 -2.85
C GLU A 428 4.03 -20.55 -2.52
N ILE A 429 3.06 -19.68 -2.82
CA ILE A 429 1.64 -20.02 -2.75
C ILE A 429 0.91 -19.37 -3.91
N GLU A 430 0.02 -20.09 -4.57
CA GLU A 430 -0.74 -19.62 -5.74
C GLU A 430 -2.18 -20.12 -5.65
N ILE A 431 -3.14 -19.22 -5.81
CA ILE A 431 -4.55 -19.50 -6.05
C ILE A 431 -4.81 -19.18 -7.52
N ASN A 432 -4.95 -20.22 -8.34
CA ASN A 432 -5.18 -20.06 -9.77
C ASN A 432 -6.01 -21.23 -10.35
N PRO A 433 -7.28 -21.02 -10.71
CA PRO A 433 -8.00 -19.75 -10.67
C PRO A 433 -8.65 -19.47 -9.30
N LEU A 434 -8.64 -18.19 -8.91
CA LEU A 434 -9.61 -17.59 -7.98
C LEU A 434 -10.81 -17.13 -8.80
N TRP A 435 -11.95 -17.80 -8.66
CA TRP A 435 -13.17 -17.44 -9.37
C TRP A 435 -13.96 -16.40 -8.59
N VAL A 436 -14.42 -15.32 -9.25
CA VAL A 436 -15.21 -14.25 -8.63
C VAL A 436 -16.46 -13.91 -9.46
N SER A 437 -17.60 -13.74 -8.80
CA SER A 437 -18.85 -13.28 -9.43
C SER A 437 -19.78 -12.70 -8.37
N GLY A 438 -20.17 -11.43 -8.53
CA GLY A 438 -20.94 -10.72 -7.51
C GLY A 438 -20.23 -10.74 -6.15
N ASP A 439 -20.89 -11.27 -5.14
CA ASP A 439 -20.39 -11.44 -3.77
C ASP A 439 -19.62 -12.75 -3.55
N ARG A 440 -19.59 -13.65 -4.53
CA ARG A 440 -18.93 -14.95 -4.40
C ARG A 440 -17.49 -14.88 -4.89
N ARG A 441 -16.58 -15.43 -4.08
CA ARG A 441 -15.15 -15.58 -4.38
C ARG A 441 -14.76 -16.99 -3.96
N LEU A 442 -14.20 -17.80 -4.85
CA LEU A 442 -13.85 -19.20 -4.56
C LEU A 442 -12.51 -19.57 -5.19
N ALA A 443 -11.56 -20.01 -4.37
CA ALA A 443 -10.34 -20.66 -4.83
C ALA A 443 -10.70 -22.03 -5.42
N LEU A 444 -10.59 -22.16 -6.74
CA LEU A 444 -10.92 -23.41 -7.44
C LEU A 444 -9.73 -24.38 -7.44
N ASP A 445 -8.51 -23.85 -7.47
CA ASP A 445 -7.27 -24.60 -7.31
C ASP A 445 -6.28 -23.79 -6.48
N ALA A 446 -5.38 -24.51 -5.80
CA ALA A 446 -4.37 -23.92 -4.94
C ALA A 446 -3.10 -24.76 -4.96
N ARG A 447 -1.95 -24.08 -4.96
CA ARG A 447 -0.62 -24.69 -4.91
C ARG A 447 0.18 -24.04 -3.80
N VAL A 448 0.80 -24.84 -2.94
CA VAL A 448 1.66 -24.37 -1.85
C VAL A 448 2.96 -25.17 -1.89
N VAL A 449 4.09 -24.45 -2.00
CA VAL A 449 5.44 -24.99 -1.90
C VAL A 449 6.01 -24.57 -0.55
N VAL A 450 6.49 -25.55 0.21
CA VAL A 450 7.10 -25.35 1.52
C VAL A 450 8.61 -25.25 1.35
N ARG A 451 9.19 -24.32 2.09
CA ARG A 451 10.63 -24.11 2.17
C ARG A 451 11.32 -25.34 2.76
N SER A 452 12.57 -25.59 2.38
CA SER A 452 13.40 -26.57 3.09
C SER A 452 13.64 -26.12 4.54
N PRO A 453 13.59 -27.01 5.54
CA PRO A 453 13.96 -26.70 6.93
C PRO A 453 15.38 -26.15 7.09
N GLN A 454 16.29 -26.44 6.15
CA GLN A 454 17.67 -25.95 6.19
C GLN A 454 17.83 -24.52 5.67
N THR A 455 16.80 -23.98 5.02
CA THR A 455 16.83 -22.63 4.43
C THR A 455 16.03 -21.70 5.33
N PRO A 456 16.65 -20.69 5.97
CA PRO A 456 15.88 -19.72 6.74
C PRO A 456 14.92 -18.96 5.82
N ALA A 457 13.78 -18.55 6.38
CA ALA A 457 12.89 -17.64 5.68
C ALA A 457 13.59 -16.28 5.54
N PRO A 458 13.53 -15.63 4.37
CA PRO A 458 14.02 -14.26 4.25
C PRO A 458 13.16 -13.33 5.12
N PRO A 459 13.74 -12.24 5.62
CA PRO A 459 12.98 -11.23 6.34
C PRO A 459 11.93 -10.60 5.41
N LEU A 460 10.90 -10.03 6.01
CA LEU A 460 9.96 -9.18 5.29
C LEU A 460 10.65 -7.86 4.96
N ALA A 461 10.46 -7.34 3.74
CA ALA A 461 10.90 -5.98 3.41
C ALA A 461 10.17 -4.91 4.25
N ILE A 462 9.00 -5.23 4.80
CA ILE A 462 8.19 -4.34 5.62
C ILE A 462 7.71 -5.11 6.83
N ARG A 463 8.09 -4.64 8.01
CA ARG A 463 7.61 -5.21 9.26
C ARG A 463 6.13 -4.84 9.50
N PRO A 464 5.26 -5.82 9.80
CA PRO A 464 3.89 -5.55 10.20
C PRO A 464 3.81 -4.69 11.47
N TYR A 465 2.71 -3.95 11.63
CA TYR A 465 2.46 -3.21 12.86
C TYR A 465 2.54 -4.14 14.09
N PRO A 466 3.42 -3.88 15.08
CA PRO A 466 3.72 -4.83 16.14
C PRO A 466 2.67 -4.78 17.27
N SER A 467 1.45 -5.22 16.96
CA SER A 467 0.29 -5.20 17.87
C SER A 467 0.51 -6.00 19.15
N GLN A 468 1.43 -6.97 19.17
CA GLN A 468 1.80 -7.72 20.37
C GLN A 468 2.37 -6.84 21.50
N TYR A 469 2.83 -5.62 21.18
CA TYR A 469 3.33 -4.65 22.16
C TYR A 469 2.27 -3.67 22.67
N MET A 470 1.01 -3.85 22.26
CA MET A 470 -0.11 -3.09 22.81
C MET A 470 -0.45 -3.58 24.23
N SER A 471 -0.70 -2.65 25.14
CA SER A 471 -1.12 -2.98 26.51
C SER A 471 -1.99 -1.88 27.11
N CYS A 472 -2.88 -2.28 28.02
CA CYS A 472 -3.67 -1.33 28.81
C CYS A 472 -2.89 -0.93 30.07
N PHE A 473 -2.97 0.34 30.44
CA PHE A 473 -2.42 0.90 31.67
C PHE A 473 -3.43 1.87 32.28
N THR A 474 -3.53 1.89 33.61
CA THR A 474 -4.36 2.89 34.31
C THR A 474 -3.43 3.81 35.07
N LEU A 475 -3.55 5.11 34.83
CA LEU A 475 -2.82 6.14 35.56
C LEU A 475 -3.19 6.10 37.06
N HIS A 476 -2.33 6.65 37.93
CA HIS A 476 -2.65 6.72 39.37
C HIS A 476 -3.95 7.49 39.68
N ASN A 477 -4.35 8.41 38.81
CA ASN A 477 -5.62 9.14 38.90
C ASN A 477 -6.84 8.37 38.36
N GLY A 478 -6.68 7.11 37.95
CA GLY A 478 -7.75 6.25 37.44
C GLY A 478 -8.04 6.37 35.95
N LEU A 479 -7.37 7.26 35.21
CA LEU A 479 -7.57 7.41 33.76
C LEU A 479 -7.03 6.17 33.01
N PRO A 480 -7.85 5.46 32.21
CA PRO A 480 -7.38 4.38 31.36
C PRO A 480 -6.61 4.92 30.16
N VAL A 481 -5.51 4.23 29.81
CA VAL A 481 -4.60 4.58 28.72
C VAL A 481 -4.19 3.30 28.00
N THR A 482 -4.08 3.35 26.68
CA THR A 482 -3.50 2.28 25.87
C THR A 482 -2.08 2.65 25.49
N LEU A 483 -1.11 1.83 25.89
CA LEU A 483 0.25 1.92 25.38
C LEU A 483 0.33 1.10 24.10
N ARG A 484 0.76 1.71 23.00
CA ARG A 484 0.83 1.05 21.70
C ARG A 484 1.97 1.60 20.86
N PRO A 485 2.48 0.85 19.87
CA PRO A 485 3.41 1.41 18.89
C PRO A 485 2.80 2.63 18.17
N ILE A 486 3.62 3.63 17.87
CA ILE A 486 3.22 4.81 17.11
C ILE A 486 2.79 4.41 15.70
N ARG A 487 1.99 5.22 15.04
CA ARG A 487 1.67 5.08 13.62
C ARG A 487 1.89 6.41 12.88
N PRO A 488 2.15 6.40 11.56
CA PRO A 488 2.18 7.59 10.72
C PRO A 488 0.95 8.48 10.91
N GLU A 489 -0.24 7.90 11.11
CA GLU A 489 -1.49 8.66 11.29
C GLU A 489 -1.59 9.39 12.65
N ASP A 490 -0.66 9.16 13.58
CA ASP A 490 -0.61 9.85 14.87
C ASP A 490 0.00 11.27 14.78
N GLU A 491 0.48 11.71 13.61
CA GLU A 491 1.09 13.03 13.42
C GLU A 491 0.22 14.20 13.94
N PRO A 492 -1.09 14.28 13.64
CA PRO A 492 -1.93 15.37 14.18
C PRO A 492 -2.03 15.34 15.71
N LEU A 493 -2.01 14.15 16.32
CA LEU A 493 -2.03 13.99 17.76
C LEU A 493 -0.70 14.40 18.39
N LEU A 494 0.43 14.17 17.71
CA LEU A 494 1.74 14.70 18.14
C LEU A 494 1.81 16.22 18.02
N VAL A 495 1.22 16.83 16.99
CA VAL A 495 1.10 18.30 16.89
C VAL A 495 0.36 18.84 18.12
N ALA A 496 -0.81 18.27 18.44
CA ALA A 496 -1.60 18.66 19.60
C ALA A 496 -0.81 18.46 20.91
N PHE A 497 -0.15 17.32 21.08
CA PHE A 497 0.70 17.02 22.22
C PHE A 497 1.83 18.05 22.38
N HIS A 498 2.55 18.38 21.31
CA HIS A 498 3.66 19.33 21.35
C HIS A 498 3.24 20.76 21.72
N ARG A 499 2.00 21.17 21.36
CA ARG A 499 1.43 22.47 21.76
C ARG A 499 1.19 22.58 23.27
N LEU A 500 0.98 21.46 23.96
CA LEU A 500 0.70 21.41 25.39
C LEU A 500 1.95 21.32 26.27
N LEU A 501 3.10 21.01 25.69
CA LEU A 501 4.35 20.84 26.42
C LEU A 501 4.93 22.17 26.92
N SER A 502 5.37 22.18 28.18
CA SER A 502 6.15 23.28 28.74
C SER A 502 7.55 23.38 28.12
N ALA A 503 8.15 24.58 28.17
CA ALA A 503 9.54 24.78 27.74
C ALA A 503 10.54 23.96 28.58
N GLU A 504 10.23 23.72 29.86
CA GLU A 504 11.04 22.89 30.75
C GLU A 504 11.04 21.43 30.29
N SER A 505 9.87 20.83 30.04
CA SER A 505 9.75 19.46 29.54
C SER A 505 10.45 19.27 28.19
N VAL A 506 10.38 20.27 27.30
CA VAL A 506 11.12 20.26 26.03
C VAL A 506 12.62 20.29 26.27
N TYR A 507 13.10 21.21 27.11
CA TYR A 507 14.52 21.33 27.43
C TYR A 507 15.07 20.05 28.07
N MET A 508 14.32 19.45 29.01
CA MET A 508 14.69 18.18 29.66
C MET A 508 14.76 16.99 28.70
N ARG A 509 13.94 16.98 27.64
CA ARG A 509 13.92 15.92 26.62
C ARG A 509 15.01 16.07 25.57
N TYR A 510 15.28 17.29 25.12
CA TYR A 510 16.14 17.54 23.96
C TYR A 510 17.50 18.13 24.33
N ALA A 511 17.73 18.47 25.61
CA ALA A 511 18.92 19.17 26.12
C ALA A 511 19.16 20.57 25.51
N HIS A 512 18.22 21.09 24.72
CA HIS A 512 18.21 22.44 24.17
C HIS A 512 16.77 22.92 23.95
N MET A 513 16.60 24.24 23.82
CA MET A 513 15.31 24.84 23.52
C MET A 513 14.96 24.62 22.04
N LEU A 514 13.76 24.10 21.79
CA LEU A 514 13.20 23.96 20.45
C LEU A 514 11.94 24.81 20.33
N ASN A 515 11.92 25.71 19.35
CA ASN A 515 10.74 26.54 19.10
C ASN A 515 9.54 25.66 18.69
N LEU A 516 8.32 26.12 18.99
CA LEU A 516 7.12 25.33 18.71
C LEU A 516 6.95 25.05 17.21
N GLN A 517 7.22 26.02 16.35
CA GLN A 517 7.07 25.91 14.89
C GLN A 517 7.88 24.74 14.31
N TYR A 518 9.13 24.58 14.77
CA TYR A 518 9.98 23.46 14.39
C TYR A 518 9.51 22.14 15.00
N ARG A 519 9.05 22.16 16.26
CA ARG A 519 8.54 20.94 16.92
C ARG A 519 7.32 20.35 16.22
N ILE A 520 6.44 21.21 15.68
CA ILE A 520 5.21 20.81 14.99
C ILE A 520 5.33 20.82 13.46
N SER A 521 6.55 20.95 12.91
CA SER A 521 6.71 20.91 11.46
C SER A 521 6.40 19.51 10.92
N HIS A 522 5.67 19.47 9.81
CA HIS A 522 5.25 18.23 9.16
C HIS A 522 6.46 17.32 8.84
N ASP A 523 7.49 17.85 8.16
CA ASP A 523 8.71 17.08 7.80
C ASP A 523 9.38 16.44 9.03
N ARG A 524 9.38 17.11 10.19
CA ARG A 524 9.95 16.57 11.42
C ARG A 524 9.06 15.49 12.03
N LEU A 525 7.77 15.76 12.18
CA LEU A 525 6.85 14.82 12.85
C LEU A 525 6.58 13.58 12.00
N THR A 526 6.55 13.70 10.68
CA THR A 526 6.50 12.54 9.78
C THR A 526 7.66 11.59 10.04
N ARG A 527 8.90 12.06 10.19
CA ARG A 527 10.05 11.20 10.54
C ARG A 527 9.98 10.60 11.95
N ILE A 528 9.14 11.15 12.82
CA ILE A 528 8.93 10.62 14.18
C ILE A 528 7.83 9.55 14.19
N CYS A 529 6.78 9.72 13.38
CA CYS A 529 5.68 8.78 13.28
C CYS A 529 5.95 7.63 12.28
N PHE A 530 6.62 7.94 11.18
CA PHE A 530 6.97 6.99 10.12
C PHE A 530 8.31 6.33 10.43
N ILE A 531 8.26 5.33 11.32
CA ILE A 531 9.43 4.58 11.77
C ILE A 531 9.49 3.20 11.14
N ASP A 532 10.71 2.67 11.00
CA ASP A 532 10.93 1.25 10.73
C ASP A 532 10.97 0.50 12.06
N TYR A 533 9.98 -0.37 12.30
CA TYR A 533 9.87 -1.13 13.55
C TYR A 533 11.04 -2.10 13.82
N ASP A 534 11.87 -2.40 12.82
CA ASP A 534 13.09 -3.18 13.02
C ASP A 534 14.23 -2.36 13.60
N TRP A 535 14.28 -1.05 13.35
CA TRP A 535 15.34 -0.17 13.84
C TRP A 535 14.89 0.71 15.00
N GLU A 536 13.63 1.13 15.00
CA GLU A 536 13.05 2.00 16.01
C GLU A 536 11.76 1.41 16.56
N MET A 537 11.62 1.38 17.88
CA MET A 537 10.33 1.17 18.53
C MET A 537 9.92 2.44 19.27
N VAL A 538 8.79 3.03 18.86
CA VAL A 538 8.20 4.15 19.58
C VAL A 538 6.86 3.71 20.15
N LEU A 539 6.72 3.78 21.48
CA LEU A 539 5.45 3.59 22.17
C LEU A 539 4.82 4.94 22.49
N VAL A 540 3.55 5.07 22.15
CA VAL A 540 2.71 6.21 22.53
C VAL A 540 1.70 5.79 23.59
N ALA A 541 1.44 6.70 24.51
CA ALA A 541 0.37 6.59 25.49
C ALA A 541 -0.88 7.27 24.96
N ASP A 542 -1.82 6.47 24.46
CA ASP A 542 -3.05 6.91 23.81
C ASP A 542 -4.22 6.86 24.81
N GLY A 543 -4.88 7.99 25.01
CA GLY A 543 -6.02 8.10 25.91
C GLY A 543 -7.05 9.08 25.39
N GLN A 544 -8.16 9.18 26.10
CA GLN A 544 -9.23 10.12 25.78
C GLN A 544 -9.29 11.23 26.83
N ASP A 545 -9.57 12.46 26.41
CA ASP A 545 -9.92 13.53 27.34
C ASP A 545 -11.26 13.21 28.01
N PRO A 546 -11.34 13.10 29.35
CA PRO A 546 -12.60 12.78 30.03
C PRO A 546 -13.70 13.82 29.82
N ALA A 547 -13.35 15.07 29.50
CA ALA A 547 -14.31 16.16 29.33
C ALA A 547 -14.85 16.24 27.90
N THR A 548 -14.01 16.01 26.88
CA THR A 548 -14.43 16.13 25.47
C THR A 548 -14.64 14.79 24.77
N GLY A 549 -14.07 13.70 25.29
CA GLY A 549 -14.00 12.40 24.64
C GLY A 549 -12.96 12.32 23.53
N ASP A 550 -12.24 13.40 23.24
CA ASP A 550 -11.27 13.45 22.15
C ASP A 550 -10.05 12.60 22.47
N ARG A 551 -9.55 11.91 21.44
CA ARG A 551 -8.30 11.15 21.50
C ARG A 551 -7.11 12.10 21.65
N GLN A 552 -6.18 11.79 22.53
CA GLN A 552 -4.95 12.54 22.75
C GLN A 552 -3.78 11.63 23.10
N LEU A 553 -2.56 12.09 22.84
CA LEU A 553 -1.34 11.43 23.31
C LEU A 553 -0.90 12.06 24.63
N LEU A 554 -0.57 11.21 25.61
CA LEU A 554 -0.20 11.59 26.97
C LEU A 554 1.33 11.51 27.19
N GLY A 555 2.02 10.75 26.35
CA GLY A 555 3.45 10.55 26.41
C GLY A 555 3.95 9.70 25.24
N VAL A 556 5.24 9.85 24.94
CA VAL A 556 5.93 9.19 23.84
C VAL A 556 7.27 8.70 24.36
N ALA A 557 7.59 7.43 24.13
CA ALA A 557 8.88 6.85 24.46
C ALA A 557 9.43 6.11 23.23
N ARG A 558 10.70 6.32 22.94
CA ARG A 558 11.41 5.78 21.78
C ARG A 558 12.58 4.93 22.25
N LEU A 559 12.81 3.87 21.49
CA LEU A 559 13.98 3.01 21.52
C LEU A 559 14.55 2.92 20.09
N THR A 560 15.80 3.32 19.87
CA THR A 560 16.44 3.35 18.55
C THR A 560 17.69 2.48 18.56
N ARG A 561 17.77 1.49 17.67
CA ARG A 561 18.94 0.63 17.51
C ARG A 561 20.04 1.34 16.74
N ASP A 562 21.29 1.13 17.16
CA ASP A 562 22.47 1.55 16.40
C ASP A 562 22.83 0.50 15.32
N HIS A 563 23.39 0.94 14.19
CA HIS A 563 23.60 0.13 12.98
C HIS A 563 24.74 -0.90 13.06
N GLN A 564 25.51 -0.95 14.14
CA GLN A 564 26.80 -1.67 14.20
C GLN A 564 27.01 -2.55 15.45
N ASP A 565 25.94 -3.10 16.06
CA ASP A 565 25.97 -3.97 17.26
C ASP A 565 26.08 -3.26 18.64
N ASN A 566 25.57 -2.03 18.75
CA ASN A 566 25.61 -1.19 19.96
C ASN A 566 24.22 -1.09 20.67
N PRO A 567 24.16 -0.65 21.95
CA PRO A 567 22.92 -0.60 22.72
C PRO A 567 21.88 0.30 22.05
N ALA A 568 20.60 0.00 22.28
CA ALA A 568 19.54 0.85 21.77
C ALA A 568 19.37 2.10 22.64
N GLU A 569 19.31 3.27 22.01
CA GLU A 569 19.10 4.54 22.68
C GLU A 569 17.63 4.71 23.08
N LEU A 570 17.39 4.99 24.35
CA LEU A 570 16.09 5.24 24.93
C LEU A 570 15.91 6.73 25.20
N ALA A 571 14.78 7.27 24.76
CA ALA A 571 14.40 8.63 25.06
C ALA A 571 12.87 8.77 25.17
N MET A 572 12.39 9.63 26.08
CA MET A 572 10.95 9.74 26.33
C MET A 572 10.53 11.13 26.80
N ILE A 573 9.26 11.45 26.56
CA ILE A 573 8.62 12.67 27.06
C ILE A 573 7.19 12.35 27.48
N VAL A 574 6.76 12.89 28.61
CA VAL A 574 5.40 12.77 29.14
C VAL A 574 4.80 14.17 29.26
N GLY A 575 3.57 14.34 28.81
CA GLY A 575 2.86 15.61 28.88
C GLY A 575 2.77 16.10 30.32
N ASP A 576 2.97 17.39 30.55
CA ASP A 576 3.15 17.96 31.89
C ASP A 576 2.02 17.57 32.87
N ARG A 577 0.77 17.53 32.40
CA ARG A 577 -0.43 17.14 33.18
C ARG A 577 -0.43 15.68 33.65
N PHE A 578 0.32 14.82 32.97
CA PHE A 578 0.35 13.37 33.20
C PHE A 578 1.66 12.90 33.86
N GLN A 579 2.55 13.83 34.20
CA GLN A 579 3.73 13.51 35.00
C GLN A 579 3.34 13.07 36.41
N HIS A 580 4.20 12.28 37.05
CA HIS A 580 3.96 11.67 38.37
C HIS A 580 2.76 10.71 38.48
N GLN A 581 2.09 10.39 37.37
CA GLN A 581 0.98 9.43 37.29
C GLN A 581 1.43 7.98 36.99
N GLY A 582 2.73 7.67 37.14
CA GLY A 582 3.30 6.35 36.84
C GLY A 582 3.63 6.11 35.36
N LEU A 583 3.07 6.91 34.45
CA LEU A 583 3.15 6.71 33.00
C LEU A 583 4.59 6.59 32.46
N GLY A 584 5.50 7.47 32.91
CA GLY A 584 6.88 7.44 32.43
C GLY A 584 7.64 6.17 32.82
N THR A 585 7.41 5.66 34.05
CA THR A 585 8.01 4.39 34.48
C THR A 585 7.44 3.22 33.67
N GLU A 586 6.14 3.23 33.39
CA GLU A 586 5.51 2.17 32.59
C GLU A 586 6.00 2.17 31.14
N LEU A 587 6.12 3.33 30.49
CA LEU A 587 6.64 3.43 29.13
C LEU A 587 8.05 2.83 29.00
N VAL A 588 8.96 3.18 29.92
CA VAL A 588 10.33 2.61 29.93
C VAL A 588 10.29 1.12 30.21
N ARG A 589 9.48 0.67 31.17
CA ARG A 589 9.31 -0.77 31.47
C ARG A 589 8.87 -1.55 30.23
N ARG A 590 7.92 -1.01 29.45
CA ARG A 590 7.45 -1.65 28.21
C ARG A 590 8.53 -1.67 27.14
N LEU A 591 9.28 -0.58 26.95
CA LEU A 591 10.41 -0.59 26.00
C LEU A 591 11.51 -1.57 26.40
N VAL A 592 11.78 -1.75 27.70
CA VAL A 592 12.71 -2.79 28.18
C VAL A 592 12.20 -4.19 27.81
N ALA A 593 10.90 -4.46 28.00
CA ALA A 593 10.30 -5.74 27.60
C ALA A 593 10.34 -5.96 26.08
N VAL A 594 10.12 -4.90 25.28
CA VAL A 594 10.30 -4.96 23.82
C VAL A 594 11.75 -5.29 23.50
N ALA A 595 12.71 -4.56 24.09
CA ALA A 595 14.12 -4.79 23.83
C ALA A 595 14.56 -6.23 24.11
N GLN A 596 14.04 -6.85 25.18
CA GLN A 596 14.26 -8.27 25.48
C GLN A 596 13.64 -9.20 24.42
N ALA A 597 12.38 -8.98 24.05
CA ALA A 597 11.70 -9.79 23.03
C ALA A 597 12.37 -9.68 21.65
N GLU A 598 12.99 -8.53 21.39
CA GLU A 598 13.69 -8.20 20.15
C GLU A 598 15.19 -8.55 20.18
N GLY A 599 15.69 -9.20 21.25
CA GLY A 599 17.09 -9.64 21.35
C GLY A 599 18.12 -8.50 21.42
N ILE A 600 17.74 -7.32 21.91
CA ILE A 600 18.65 -6.18 22.10
C ILE A 600 19.54 -6.43 23.32
N ALA A 601 20.86 -6.33 23.18
CA ALA A 601 21.82 -6.68 24.23
C ALA A 601 21.88 -5.64 25.38
N ALA A 602 21.65 -4.36 25.08
CA ALA A 602 21.69 -3.30 26.09
C ALA A 602 20.87 -2.07 25.65
N ILE A 603 20.46 -1.26 26.63
CA ILE A 603 19.74 0.00 26.44
C ILE A 603 20.54 1.11 27.10
N GLU A 604 20.69 2.23 26.39
CA GLU A 604 21.31 3.45 26.90
C GLU A 604 20.31 4.59 26.93
N ALA A 605 20.38 5.46 27.93
CA ALA A 605 19.59 6.69 27.98
C ALA A 605 20.48 7.86 28.37
N HIS A 606 20.47 8.92 27.56
CA HIS A 606 21.18 10.16 27.84
C HIS A 606 20.22 11.21 28.40
N MET A 607 20.62 11.89 29.48
CA MET A 607 19.79 12.89 30.14
C MET A 607 20.62 14.01 30.77
N LEU A 608 20.03 15.21 30.86
CA LEU A 608 20.65 16.31 31.59
C LEU A 608 20.90 15.92 33.07
N PRO A 609 22.01 16.36 33.69
CA PRO A 609 22.26 16.15 35.12
C PRO A 609 21.12 16.63 36.03
N SER A 610 20.39 17.66 35.61
CA SER A 610 19.24 18.22 36.31
C SER A 610 17.96 17.38 36.18
N ASN A 611 17.89 16.41 35.25
CA ASN A 611 16.72 15.57 35.02
C ASN A 611 16.62 14.42 36.06
N THR A 612 16.41 14.81 37.31
CA THR A 612 16.33 13.87 38.45
C THR A 612 15.15 12.89 38.34
N ALA A 613 14.09 13.26 37.61
CA ALA A 613 12.95 12.40 37.36
C ALA A 613 13.33 11.20 36.50
N MET A 614 14.01 11.43 35.37
CA MET A 614 14.49 10.36 34.50
C MET A 614 15.53 9.47 35.20
N ALA A 615 16.48 10.07 35.93
CA ALA A 615 17.46 9.33 36.72
C ALA A 615 16.79 8.37 37.71
N LYS A 616 15.73 8.80 38.42
CA LYS A 616 14.95 7.95 39.32
C LYS A 616 14.24 6.81 38.60
N ILE A 617 13.71 7.03 37.39
CA ILE A 617 13.09 5.99 36.57
C ILE A 617 14.12 4.93 36.18
N CYS A 618 15.26 5.37 35.64
CA CYS A 618 16.38 4.50 35.26
C CYS A 618 16.86 3.64 36.43
N THR A 619 17.18 4.24 37.58
CA THR A 619 17.64 3.48 38.76
C THR A 619 16.59 2.48 39.24
N ARG A 620 15.30 2.83 39.23
CA ARG A 620 14.21 1.93 39.64
C ARG A 620 14.09 0.72 38.72
N LEU A 621 14.37 0.88 37.43
CA LEU A 621 14.31 -0.17 36.42
C LEU A 621 15.65 -0.90 36.23
N GLY A 622 16.63 -0.68 37.11
CA GLY A 622 17.88 -1.43 37.14
C GLY A 622 18.99 -0.89 36.23
N PHE A 623 18.82 0.28 35.62
CA PHE A 623 19.88 0.94 34.87
C PHE A 623 20.99 1.39 35.82
N ARG A 624 22.26 1.25 35.38
CA ARG A 624 23.42 1.82 36.04
C ARG A 624 23.65 3.24 35.54
N LEU A 625 23.63 4.21 36.45
CA LEU A 625 23.89 5.61 36.12
C LEU A 625 25.39 5.90 36.11
N HIS A 626 25.84 6.54 35.03
CA HIS A 626 27.19 7.04 34.82
C HIS A 626 27.12 8.57 34.72
N PRO A 627 27.47 9.29 35.79
CA PRO A 627 27.46 10.75 35.78
C PRO A 627 28.49 11.30 34.79
N HIS A 628 28.08 12.28 33.99
CA HIS A 628 28.94 13.09 33.12
C HIS A 628 28.58 14.58 33.30
N PRO A 629 29.53 15.51 33.11
CA PRO A 629 29.28 16.95 33.24
C PRO A 629 28.17 17.48 32.34
N ASP A 630 28.10 16.98 31.09
CA ASP A 630 27.12 17.45 30.10
C ASP A 630 25.81 16.65 30.12
N LEU A 631 25.89 15.31 29.98
CA LEU A 631 24.74 14.40 29.93
C LEU A 631 25.04 13.12 30.71
N HIS A 632 24.29 12.86 31.78
CA HIS A 632 24.34 11.57 32.45
C HIS A 632 23.91 10.45 31.49
N THR A 633 24.64 9.33 31.51
CA THR A 633 24.31 8.13 30.74
C THR A 633 23.80 7.05 31.68
N ALA A 634 22.64 6.46 31.39
CA ALA A 634 22.10 5.32 32.11
C ALA A 634 22.19 4.07 31.21
N VAL A 635 22.79 2.99 31.68
CA VAL A 635 22.97 1.75 30.89
C VAL A 635 22.27 0.59 31.56
N LEU A 636 21.45 -0.16 30.80
CA LEU A 636 20.88 -1.44 31.21
C LEU A 636 21.35 -2.53 30.27
N THR A 637 22.15 -3.47 30.77
CA THR A 637 22.51 -4.69 30.03
C THR A 637 21.39 -5.71 30.19
N LEU A 638 20.91 -6.25 29.06
CA LEU A 638 19.90 -7.29 29.00
C LEU A 638 20.61 -8.64 28.86
N ALA A 639 20.11 -9.66 29.55
CA ALA A 639 20.62 -11.02 29.36
C ALA A 639 20.19 -11.52 27.96
N PRO A 640 21.07 -12.24 27.24
CA PRO A 640 20.76 -12.78 25.92
C PRO A 640 19.63 -13.80 25.93
#